data_AF-A0A7V6HIH0-F1
#
_entry.id   AF-A0A7V6HIH0-F1
#
_cell.length_a   1.000
_cell.length_b   1.000
_cell.length_c   1.000
_cell.angle_alpha   90.00
_cell.angle_beta   90.00
_cell.angle_gamma   90.00
#
_symmetry.space_group_name_H-M   'P 1'
#
loop_
_entity.id
_entity.type
_entity.pdbx_description
1 polymer ?
#
loop_
_entity_poly.entity_id
_entity_poly.type
_entity_poly.pdbx_seq_one_letter_code
_entity_poly.pdbx_strand_id
1 'polypeptide(L)'
;MQYRIGGVVCVVIWGLAALFAWGESGITPDGLALAAVLMGRDATEAERQTPQALWRAVEAHDEVLADWLCQDLTITGPKLLESVDGRTRFLLAVAAATGKPSEEVGSADYGAALAAYRSACKQRRARRLARVKAEFPRLVYARHFVMGGSHYAYTEALSDAQAERNFRAGGQLCLAEWRDGLWHETVLTETKEGVIRDADVDYDGRAILFSLKRSDRGDDYHLYEMDAATREIRPLTEGLGIADYEGCYLPDGRILFNSTRCMQIVDCWWTEVSNLYRCDRDGQNILRLTFDQVHLNYPSVTSDGRVLYTRWEYNDRSQMYPQPLFQMQLDGTQQSAVYGENSWFPTTIIHARGVPGSSKIFAIATGHHSRQPGELILIDPTRGRQEAEGVTRVAPVRPTKSVIIDAYGQEADLFAYPYPIDERTLLVTYNPDGWTRVDGKRHENRMTGFGIYWMDIDGQRELLVSRRGLACGRSVPLRPRPRPPARPSFVDYARPTGTFYVQDVYAGPAMEGVARGTVRTLRVIGLDYRAAGIGSNGNGGPGGGALISTPPSVGNGAWDPKILIGDAPVYADGSVFFTTEARTPLYFMLLDDKGRMVQTMRSWTSLQPGENASCVGCHESKNSVPLASARPTRALAAGPRQLAPIFGPRRGFSFLKEIQPILNTHCAGCHDGRPDRPDLTATVVTDPAAKRHWTRAYLTLTHARPDQKEPPARWRGVPDHAILNWVSAASAPPIQPPRSAGSATSKLFNERLDKGHCKTLKPDDLARLALWVDLGVPFCADYTEAAAWSPEEWEKHRRAMAKREAADAVDRATLHALAKERDN
;
A
#
# COMPACT_ATOMS: atom_id res chain seq x y z
N MET A 1 -30.87 -3.95 36.21
CA MET A 1 -31.75 -4.98 35.59
C MET A 1 -31.04 -6.32 35.74
N GLN A 2 -31.46 -7.12 36.71
CA GLN A 2 -30.90 -8.44 37.02
C GLN A 2 -31.26 -9.43 35.91
N TYR A 3 -30.29 -10.20 35.40
CA TYR A 3 -30.58 -11.39 34.60
C TYR A 3 -30.27 -12.65 35.41
N ARG A 4 -31.33 -13.44 35.57
CA ARG A 4 -31.40 -14.73 36.26
C ARG A 4 -30.63 -15.80 35.50
N ILE A 5 -29.93 -16.63 36.26
CA ILE A 5 -29.38 -17.92 35.85
C ILE A 5 -30.48 -18.96 36.02
N GLY A 6 -30.85 -19.65 34.94
CA GLY A 6 -31.64 -20.88 34.95
C GLY A 6 -30.75 -22.03 34.50
N GLY A 7 -30.53 -23.01 35.37
CA GLY A 7 -29.66 -24.16 35.10
C GLY A 7 -30.40 -25.36 34.51
N VAL A 8 -29.67 -26.34 34.00
CA VAL A 8 -30.09 -27.75 33.91
C VAL A 8 -28.87 -28.68 34.06
N VAL A 9 -28.84 -29.36 35.20
CA VAL A 9 -28.54 -30.78 35.49
C VAL A 9 -27.64 -31.55 34.51
N CYS A 10 -26.42 -31.89 34.96
CA CYS A 10 -25.61 -32.99 34.44
C CYS A 10 -26.19 -34.34 34.87
N VAL A 11 -26.49 -35.20 33.89
CA VAL A 11 -26.68 -36.64 34.10
C VAL A 11 -25.47 -37.35 33.50
N VAL A 12 -24.70 -38.01 34.37
CA VAL A 12 -23.57 -38.87 34.01
C VAL A 12 -24.13 -40.25 33.67
N ILE A 13 -23.90 -40.72 32.45
CA ILE A 13 -24.05 -42.14 32.08
C ILE A 13 -22.68 -42.63 31.60
N TRP A 14 -22.10 -43.54 32.38
CA TRP A 14 -20.98 -44.38 31.98
C TRP A 14 -21.52 -45.56 31.16
N GLY A 15 -20.92 -45.82 30.00
CA GLY A 15 -21.23 -47.01 29.22
C GLY A 15 -20.42 -47.14 27.93
N LEU A 16 -19.45 -48.05 27.97
CA LEU A 16 -18.81 -48.75 26.84
C LEU A 16 -17.86 -47.94 25.93
N ALA A 17 -16.60 -47.99 26.34
CA ALA A 17 -15.44 -47.80 25.47
C ALA A 17 -15.45 -48.85 24.34
N ALA A 18 -15.89 -48.44 23.15
CA ALA A 18 -15.43 -49.04 21.91
C ALA A 18 -14.10 -48.38 21.57
N LEU A 19 -13.03 -49.17 21.61
CA LEU A 19 -11.72 -48.85 21.03
C LEU A 19 -11.89 -48.52 19.54
N PHE A 20 -12.16 -47.26 19.20
CA PHE A 20 -11.76 -46.73 17.91
C PHE A 20 -10.25 -46.52 18.01
N ALA A 21 -9.52 -47.48 17.44
CA ALA A 21 -8.15 -47.26 17.04
C ALA A 21 -8.08 -45.93 16.29
N TRP A 22 -7.33 -44.97 16.83
CA TRP A 22 -6.81 -43.86 16.06
C TRP A 22 -5.83 -44.48 15.07
N GLY A 23 -6.35 -44.96 13.94
CA GLY A 23 -5.53 -45.41 12.84
C GLY A 23 -4.74 -44.22 12.34
N GLU A 24 -3.41 -44.30 12.46
CA GLU A 24 -2.51 -43.37 11.78
C GLU A 24 -2.89 -43.35 10.29
N SER A 25 -3.15 -42.16 9.75
CA SER A 25 -3.48 -41.94 8.34
C SER A 25 -2.27 -42.27 7.46
N GLY A 26 -2.16 -43.52 7.04
CA GLY A 26 -1.08 -44.03 6.18
C GLY A 26 -1.46 -44.07 4.69
N ILE A 27 -0.45 -44.22 3.84
CA ILE A 27 -0.63 -44.41 2.38
C ILE A 27 -1.37 -45.72 2.14
N THR A 28 -2.43 -45.71 1.32
CA THR A 28 -3.16 -46.93 0.98
C THR A 28 -2.43 -47.76 -0.08
N PRO A 29 -2.63 -49.09 -0.15
CA PRO A 29 -2.08 -49.90 -1.24
C PRO A 29 -2.46 -49.39 -2.63
N ASP A 30 -3.72 -48.96 -2.79
CA ASP A 30 -4.22 -48.34 -4.03
C ASP A 30 -3.55 -47.00 -4.31
N GLY A 31 -3.31 -46.17 -3.28
CA GLY A 31 -2.57 -44.93 -3.39
C GLY A 31 -1.11 -45.15 -3.82
N LEU A 32 -0.46 -46.19 -3.30
CA LEU A 32 0.90 -46.56 -3.70
C LEU A 32 0.93 -47.03 -5.17
N ALA A 33 -0.03 -47.86 -5.58
CA ALA A 33 -0.17 -48.31 -6.96
C ALA A 33 -0.45 -47.16 -7.93
N LEU A 34 -1.35 -46.24 -7.56
CA LEU A 34 -1.63 -45.03 -8.34
C LEU A 34 -0.38 -44.16 -8.47
N ALA A 35 0.33 -43.89 -7.36
CA ALA A 35 1.55 -43.10 -7.38
C ALA A 35 2.63 -43.74 -8.28
N ALA A 36 2.78 -45.07 -8.24
CA ALA A 36 3.72 -45.78 -9.10
C ALA A 36 3.39 -45.59 -10.59
N VAL A 37 2.09 -45.63 -10.95
CA VAL A 37 1.63 -45.36 -12.32
C VAL A 37 1.83 -43.91 -12.72
N LEU A 38 1.55 -42.95 -11.82
CA LEU A 38 1.77 -41.52 -12.07
C LEU A 38 3.25 -41.19 -12.30
N MET A 39 4.16 -41.87 -11.58
CA MET A 39 5.62 -41.69 -11.68
C MET A 39 6.29 -42.58 -12.75
N GLY A 40 5.58 -43.57 -13.28
CA GLY A 40 6.16 -44.60 -14.15
C GLY A 40 7.24 -45.47 -13.48
N ARG A 41 7.30 -45.48 -12.15
CA ARG A 41 8.25 -46.25 -11.33
C ARG A 41 7.72 -46.46 -9.92
N ASP A 42 8.23 -47.44 -9.20
CA ASP A 42 7.94 -47.60 -7.79
C ASP A 42 8.54 -46.45 -6.95
N ALA A 43 7.84 -46.11 -5.87
CA ALA A 43 8.30 -45.16 -4.87
C ALA A 43 9.51 -45.72 -4.11
N THR A 44 10.49 -44.90 -3.78
CA THR A 44 11.59 -45.27 -2.87
C THR A 44 11.10 -45.36 -1.43
N GLU A 45 11.89 -45.97 -0.54
CA GLU A 45 11.55 -46.06 0.89
C GLU A 45 11.30 -44.68 1.52
N ALA A 46 12.10 -43.68 1.16
CA ALA A 46 11.95 -42.31 1.66
C ALA A 46 10.64 -41.66 1.19
N GLU A 47 10.22 -41.93 -0.06
CA GLU A 47 8.98 -41.38 -0.62
C GLU A 47 7.73 -42.02 -0.01
N ARG A 48 7.82 -43.26 0.49
CA ARG A 48 6.71 -44.00 1.11
C ARG A 48 6.44 -43.61 2.56
N GLN A 49 7.27 -42.75 3.16
CA GLN A 49 7.14 -42.41 4.59
C GLN A 49 5.83 -41.68 4.92
N THR A 50 5.35 -40.81 4.03
CA THR A 50 4.11 -40.04 4.23
C THR A 50 3.39 -39.78 2.91
N PRO A 51 2.05 -39.63 2.90
CA PRO A 51 1.31 -39.21 1.71
C PRO A 51 1.85 -37.92 1.07
N GLN A 52 2.36 -36.99 1.90
CA GLN A 52 2.98 -35.75 1.46
C GLN A 52 4.31 -35.99 0.74
N ALA A 53 5.18 -36.86 1.28
CA ALA A 53 6.43 -37.23 0.62
C ALA A 53 6.17 -37.93 -0.72
N LEU A 54 5.19 -38.84 -0.76
CA LEU A 54 4.83 -39.55 -1.98
C LEU A 54 4.24 -38.61 -3.04
N TRP A 55 3.36 -37.69 -2.65
CA TRP A 55 2.82 -36.70 -3.58
C TRP A 55 3.91 -35.75 -4.10
N ARG A 56 4.85 -35.31 -3.25
CA ARG A 56 6.00 -34.50 -3.69
C ARG A 56 6.85 -35.21 -4.74
N ALA A 57 6.94 -36.55 -4.67
CA ALA A 57 7.61 -37.36 -5.68
C ALA A 57 6.83 -37.39 -7.01
N VAL A 58 5.49 -37.51 -6.96
CA VAL A 58 4.62 -37.37 -8.14
C VAL A 58 4.81 -36.01 -8.80
N GLU A 59 4.76 -34.93 -8.02
CA GLU A 59 5.03 -33.58 -8.52
C GLU A 59 6.44 -33.42 -9.08
N ALA A 60 7.40 -34.23 -8.60
CA ALA A 60 8.79 -34.18 -9.05
C ALA A 60 9.04 -34.91 -10.35
N HIS A 61 8.22 -35.92 -10.61
CA HIS A 61 8.22 -36.60 -11.87
C HIS A 61 7.55 -35.77 -12.96
N ASP A 62 6.34 -35.24 -12.69
CA ASP A 62 5.56 -34.50 -13.68
C ASP A 62 4.65 -33.47 -13.02
N GLU A 63 5.17 -32.25 -12.87
CA GLU A 63 4.47 -31.14 -12.22
C GLU A 63 3.23 -30.69 -13.01
N VAL A 64 3.25 -30.80 -14.33
CA VAL A 64 2.10 -30.43 -15.18
C VAL A 64 0.95 -31.41 -14.98
N LEU A 65 1.24 -32.72 -14.97
CA LEU A 65 0.24 -33.73 -14.63
C LEU A 65 -0.31 -33.53 -13.23
N ALA A 66 0.57 -33.30 -12.25
CA ALA A 66 0.16 -33.09 -10.87
C ALA A 66 -0.75 -31.86 -10.73
N ASP A 67 -0.44 -30.74 -11.40
CA ASP A 67 -1.32 -29.56 -11.40
C ASP A 67 -2.67 -29.85 -12.06
N TRP A 68 -2.70 -30.55 -13.20
CA TRP A 68 -3.98 -30.95 -13.80
C TRP A 68 -4.82 -31.78 -12.85
N LEU A 69 -4.22 -32.76 -12.17
CA LEU A 69 -4.91 -33.55 -11.15
C LEU A 69 -5.44 -32.67 -10.01
N CYS A 70 -4.64 -31.74 -9.49
CA CYS A 70 -5.10 -30.80 -8.47
C CYS A 70 -6.26 -29.89 -8.93
N GLN A 71 -6.37 -29.60 -10.23
CA GLN A 71 -7.50 -28.85 -10.79
C GLN A 71 -8.77 -29.70 -10.90
N ASP A 72 -8.63 -30.93 -11.39
CA ASP A 72 -9.77 -31.79 -11.74
C ASP A 72 -10.29 -32.62 -10.53
N LEU A 73 -9.53 -32.65 -9.41
CA LEU A 73 -9.90 -33.33 -8.18
C LEU A 73 -10.53 -32.38 -7.15
N THR A 74 -11.49 -32.89 -6.37
CA THR A 74 -12.10 -32.16 -5.23
C THR A 74 -11.29 -32.27 -3.93
N ILE A 75 -10.10 -32.85 -3.99
CA ILE A 75 -9.21 -33.09 -2.85
C ILE A 75 -7.76 -32.84 -3.23
N THR A 76 -6.91 -32.61 -2.23
CA THR A 76 -5.48 -32.45 -2.45
C THR A 76 -4.82 -33.76 -2.87
N GLY A 77 -3.69 -33.65 -3.55
CA GLY A 77 -2.90 -34.80 -3.97
C GLY A 77 -2.52 -35.78 -2.84
N PRO A 78 -1.99 -35.33 -1.69
CA PRO A 78 -1.74 -36.22 -0.56
C PRO A 78 -3.02 -36.94 -0.08
N LYS A 79 -4.17 -36.24 -0.06
CA LYS A 79 -5.46 -36.84 0.30
C LYS A 79 -5.94 -37.88 -0.72
N LEU A 80 -5.50 -37.79 -1.97
CA LEU A 80 -5.81 -38.79 -3.00
C LEU A 80 -5.13 -40.12 -2.69
N LEU A 81 -3.90 -40.07 -2.17
CA LEU A 81 -3.08 -41.25 -1.91
C LEU A 81 -3.41 -41.94 -0.56
N GLU A 82 -3.93 -41.19 0.41
CA GLU A 82 -4.37 -41.73 1.71
C GLU A 82 -5.83 -42.25 1.69
N SER A 83 -6.64 -41.85 0.70
CA SER A 83 -8.06 -42.18 0.67
C SER A 83 -8.31 -43.57 0.09
N VAL A 84 -9.12 -44.39 0.78
CA VAL A 84 -9.63 -45.67 0.26
C VAL A 84 -10.47 -45.51 -1.02
N ASP A 85 -11.05 -44.33 -1.24
CA ASP A 85 -11.79 -43.99 -2.47
C ASP A 85 -10.89 -43.26 -3.51
N GLY A 86 -9.58 -43.20 -3.28
CA GLY A 86 -8.64 -42.48 -4.14
C GLY A 86 -8.68 -42.93 -5.59
N ARG A 87 -8.81 -44.24 -5.82
CA ARG A 87 -9.03 -44.84 -7.15
C ARG A 87 -10.26 -44.26 -7.82
N THR A 88 -11.40 -44.33 -7.13
CA THR A 88 -12.69 -43.85 -7.64
C THR A 88 -12.63 -42.38 -7.99
N ARG A 89 -12.01 -41.56 -7.14
CA ARG A 89 -11.83 -40.12 -7.38
C ARG A 89 -10.95 -39.82 -8.57
N PHE A 90 -9.85 -40.54 -8.74
CA PHE A 90 -9.01 -40.44 -9.93
C PHE A 90 -9.81 -40.79 -11.20
N LEU A 91 -10.54 -41.91 -11.20
CA LEU A 91 -11.34 -42.33 -12.36
C LEU A 91 -12.48 -41.35 -12.67
N LEU A 92 -13.09 -40.71 -11.66
CA LEU A 92 -14.07 -39.64 -11.85
C LEU A 92 -13.42 -38.41 -12.51
N ALA A 93 -12.21 -38.03 -12.11
CA ALA A 93 -11.46 -36.96 -12.79
C ALA A 93 -11.14 -37.33 -14.25
N VAL A 94 -10.77 -38.59 -14.51
CA VAL A 94 -10.57 -39.08 -15.89
C VAL A 94 -11.86 -39.03 -16.72
N ALA A 95 -12.99 -39.47 -16.16
CA ALA A 95 -14.30 -39.40 -16.79
C ALA A 95 -14.68 -37.95 -17.14
N ALA A 96 -14.53 -37.04 -16.18
CA ALA A 96 -14.80 -35.62 -16.36
C ALA A 96 -13.90 -34.98 -17.45
N ALA A 97 -12.60 -35.26 -17.43
CA ALA A 97 -11.66 -34.71 -18.39
C ALA A 97 -11.87 -35.25 -19.82
N THR A 98 -12.25 -36.52 -19.95
CA THR A 98 -12.46 -37.19 -21.25
C THR A 98 -13.88 -37.01 -21.80
N GLY A 99 -14.86 -36.61 -20.97
CA GLY A 99 -16.28 -36.56 -21.32
C GLY A 99 -16.92 -37.94 -21.45
N LYS A 100 -16.30 -39.00 -20.90
CA LYS A 100 -16.79 -40.37 -20.94
C LYS A 100 -17.59 -40.72 -19.68
N PRO A 101 -18.57 -41.64 -19.75
CA PRO A 101 -19.25 -42.16 -18.57
C PRO A 101 -18.25 -42.78 -17.57
N SER A 102 -18.49 -42.58 -16.27
CA SER A 102 -17.63 -43.12 -15.21
C SER A 102 -17.56 -44.65 -15.21
N GLU A 103 -18.58 -45.32 -15.73
CA GLU A 103 -18.65 -46.79 -15.86
C GLU A 103 -17.65 -47.31 -16.91
N GLU A 104 -17.52 -46.61 -18.05
CA GLU A 104 -16.58 -46.96 -19.12
C GLU A 104 -15.13 -46.80 -18.64
N VAL A 105 -14.86 -45.71 -17.89
CA VAL A 105 -13.54 -45.43 -17.30
C VAL A 105 -13.26 -46.33 -16.09
N GLY A 106 -14.30 -46.70 -15.33
CA GLY A 106 -14.25 -47.53 -14.12
C GLY A 106 -13.64 -48.92 -14.35
N SER A 107 -13.82 -49.48 -15.55
CA SER A 107 -13.25 -50.77 -15.94
C SER A 107 -11.77 -50.74 -16.35
N ALA A 108 -11.16 -49.56 -16.52
CA ALA A 108 -9.78 -49.43 -16.95
C ALA A 108 -8.79 -49.67 -15.80
N ASP A 109 -7.62 -50.22 -16.11
CA ASP A 109 -6.47 -50.14 -15.21
C ASP A 109 -5.94 -48.70 -15.13
N TYR A 110 -5.13 -48.41 -14.11
CA TYR A 110 -4.59 -47.07 -13.89
C TYR A 110 -3.77 -46.55 -15.06
N GLY A 111 -3.05 -47.42 -15.78
CA GLY A 111 -2.22 -47.03 -16.91
C GLY A 111 -3.05 -46.55 -18.10
N ALA A 112 -4.08 -47.31 -18.47
CA ALA A 112 -5.01 -46.95 -19.53
C ALA A 112 -5.80 -45.67 -19.17
N ALA A 113 -6.27 -45.56 -17.93
CA ALA A 113 -6.96 -44.37 -17.43
C ALA A 113 -6.06 -43.12 -17.46
N LEU A 114 -4.80 -43.24 -17.02
CA LEU A 114 -3.82 -42.16 -17.05
C LEU A 114 -3.49 -41.72 -18.49
N ALA A 115 -3.36 -42.66 -19.43
CA ALA A 115 -3.11 -42.35 -20.83
C ALA A 115 -4.27 -41.54 -21.44
N ALA A 116 -5.52 -41.97 -21.18
CA ALA A 116 -6.71 -41.25 -21.62
C ALA A 116 -6.79 -39.84 -21.01
N TYR A 117 -6.54 -39.74 -19.70
CA TYR A 117 -6.52 -38.47 -18.97
C TYR A 117 -5.48 -37.50 -19.54
N ARG A 118 -4.23 -37.96 -19.73
CA ARG A 118 -3.15 -37.16 -20.33
C ARG A 118 -3.50 -36.67 -21.72
N SER A 119 -4.12 -37.50 -22.55
CA SER A 119 -4.55 -37.11 -23.90
C SER A 119 -5.58 -35.97 -23.86
N ALA A 120 -6.62 -36.12 -23.03
CA ALA A 120 -7.64 -35.09 -22.85
C ALA A 120 -7.07 -33.78 -22.29
N CYS A 121 -6.20 -33.86 -21.28
CA CYS A 121 -5.55 -32.70 -20.68
C CYS A 121 -4.63 -31.98 -21.67
N LYS A 122 -3.88 -32.71 -22.52
CA LYS A 122 -3.06 -32.10 -23.59
C LYS A 122 -3.92 -31.33 -24.59
N GLN A 123 -5.07 -31.85 -24.98
CA GLN A 123 -6.01 -31.15 -25.87
C GLN A 123 -6.58 -29.89 -25.19
N ARG A 124 -6.97 -29.99 -23.92
CA ARG A 124 -7.44 -28.86 -23.10
C ARG A 124 -6.38 -27.76 -23.01
N ARG A 125 -5.15 -28.12 -22.66
CA ARG A 125 -3.99 -27.21 -22.61
C ARG A 125 -3.72 -26.56 -23.95
N ALA A 126 -3.74 -27.32 -25.04
CA ALA A 126 -3.54 -26.78 -26.39
C ALA A 126 -4.57 -25.71 -26.76
N ARG A 127 -5.83 -25.88 -26.36
CA ARG A 127 -6.89 -24.87 -26.53
C ARG A 127 -6.67 -23.63 -25.67
N ARG A 128 -6.44 -23.81 -24.36
CA ARG A 128 -6.21 -22.71 -23.40
C ARG A 128 -4.99 -21.85 -23.78
N LEU A 129 -3.90 -22.50 -24.18
CA LEU A 129 -2.64 -21.82 -24.51
C LEU A 129 -2.53 -21.38 -25.97
N ALA A 130 -3.57 -21.58 -26.81
CA ALA A 130 -3.51 -21.27 -28.24
C ALA A 130 -3.12 -19.80 -28.51
N ARG A 131 -3.73 -18.87 -27.76
CA ARG A 131 -3.40 -17.44 -27.82
C ARG A 131 -2.04 -17.14 -27.18
N VAL A 132 -1.78 -17.72 -26.01
CA VAL A 132 -0.55 -17.47 -25.23
C VAL A 132 0.70 -17.83 -26.03
N LYS A 133 0.74 -19.00 -26.66
CA LYS A 133 1.91 -19.42 -27.45
C LYS A 133 2.12 -18.58 -28.71
N ALA A 134 1.05 -17.99 -29.25
CA ALA A 134 1.11 -17.16 -30.46
C ALA A 134 1.53 -15.73 -30.14
N GLU A 135 0.97 -15.16 -29.09
CA GLU A 135 1.18 -13.74 -28.74
C GLU A 135 2.27 -13.54 -27.69
N PHE A 136 2.55 -14.51 -26.84
CA PHE A 136 3.48 -14.38 -25.72
C PHE A 136 4.45 -15.56 -25.67
N PRO A 137 5.19 -15.90 -26.75
CA PRO A 137 6.03 -17.11 -26.80
C PRO A 137 7.27 -17.06 -25.89
N ARG A 138 7.60 -15.89 -25.34
CA ARG A 138 8.78 -15.64 -24.50
C ARG A 138 8.41 -14.75 -23.32
N LEU A 139 8.81 -15.15 -22.11
CA LEU A 139 8.55 -14.41 -20.86
C LEU A 139 9.85 -14.18 -20.12
N VAL A 140 10.09 -12.96 -19.67
CA VAL A 140 11.20 -12.61 -18.77
C VAL A 140 10.64 -12.36 -17.37
N TYR A 141 11.35 -12.85 -16.36
CA TYR A 141 10.98 -12.70 -14.95
C TYR A 141 12.21 -12.90 -14.07
N ALA A 142 12.14 -12.40 -12.84
CA ALA A 142 13.12 -12.73 -11.82
C ALA A 142 12.65 -13.91 -10.97
N ARG A 143 13.56 -14.75 -10.50
CA ARG A 143 13.31 -15.70 -9.40
C ARG A 143 14.06 -15.22 -8.15
N HIS A 144 13.35 -15.10 -7.03
CA HIS A 144 13.90 -14.67 -5.74
C HIS A 144 13.00 -15.14 -4.59
N PHE A 145 13.31 -14.77 -3.35
CA PHE A 145 12.41 -15.02 -2.22
C PHE A 145 11.14 -14.17 -2.32
N VAL A 146 10.02 -14.65 -1.77
CA VAL A 146 8.78 -13.89 -1.64
C VAL A 146 9.01 -12.68 -0.72
N MET A 147 8.79 -11.50 -1.27
CA MET A 147 9.10 -10.23 -0.63
C MET A 147 8.06 -9.80 0.41
N GLY A 148 8.49 -8.85 1.25
CA GLY A 148 7.74 -8.31 2.39
C GLY A 148 8.47 -8.51 3.72
N GLY A 149 8.10 -7.72 4.72
CA GLY A 149 8.64 -7.71 6.08
C GLY A 149 7.56 -7.93 7.12
N SER A 150 7.63 -7.23 8.25
CA SER A 150 6.47 -7.06 9.12
C SER A 150 5.25 -6.51 8.35
N HIS A 151 5.50 -5.80 7.24
CA HIS A 151 4.53 -5.27 6.29
C HIS A 151 4.86 -5.64 4.85
N TYR A 152 3.87 -5.56 3.95
CA TYR A 152 4.04 -5.94 2.54
C TYR A 152 5.07 -5.07 1.79
N ALA A 153 5.22 -3.80 2.18
CA ALA A 153 6.01 -2.80 1.47
C ALA A 153 7.50 -2.78 1.83
N TYR A 154 7.91 -3.37 2.97
CA TYR A 154 9.30 -3.29 3.48
C TYR A 154 10.23 -4.21 2.69
N THR A 155 10.81 -3.70 1.60
CA THR A 155 11.57 -4.48 0.61
C THR A 155 12.86 -3.81 0.12
N GLU A 156 13.17 -2.62 0.61
CA GLU A 156 14.32 -1.77 0.24
C GLU A 156 15.64 -2.41 0.64
N ALA A 157 15.65 -3.02 1.83
CA ALA A 157 16.80 -3.69 2.44
C ALA A 157 18.10 -2.85 2.43
N LEU A 158 18.02 -1.57 2.84
CA LEU A 158 19.16 -0.67 2.78
C LEU A 158 20.39 -1.17 3.54
N SER A 159 21.57 -0.92 2.97
CA SER A 159 22.87 -1.17 3.57
C SER A 159 23.02 -0.49 4.93
N ASP A 160 22.44 0.69 5.10
CA ASP A 160 22.43 1.49 6.33
C ASP A 160 21.05 1.59 7.01
N ALA A 161 20.19 0.57 6.82
CA ALA A 161 18.83 0.55 7.37
C ALA A 161 18.77 0.88 8.88
N GLN A 162 17.80 1.70 9.27
CA GLN A 162 17.65 2.24 10.62
C GLN A 162 17.06 1.23 11.62
N ALA A 163 16.27 0.26 11.16
CA ALA A 163 15.81 -0.86 11.99
C ALA A 163 15.53 -2.12 11.16
N GLU A 164 14.28 -2.32 10.71
CA GLU A 164 13.89 -3.55 10.03
C GLU A 164 14.49 -3.61 8.63
N ARG A 165 15.02 -4.78 8.28
CA ARG A 165 15.66 -5.02 6.99
C ARG A 165 15.40 -6.43 6.51
N ASN A 166 14.78 -6.56 5.35
CA ASN A 166 14.36 -7.84 4.77
C ASN A 166 15.22 -8.21 3.55
N PHE A 167 16.24 -9.03 3.78
CA PHE A 167 17.13 -9.53 2.73
C PHE A 167 17.28 -11.05 2.82
N ARG A 168 17.24 -11.73 1.67
CA ARG A 168 17.60 -13.15 1.53
C ARG A 168 18.34 -13.33 0.21
N ALA A 169 19.59 -13.77 0.29
CA ALA A 169 20.44 -13.93 -0.88
C ALA A 169 19.91 -15.02 -1.83
N GLY A 170 20.21 -14.88 -3.11
CA GLY A 170 19.78 -15.74 -4.19
C GLY A 170 18.80 -15.02 -5.12
N GLY A 171 19.20 -14.84 -6.37
CA GLY A 171 18.37 -14.22 -7.39
C GLY A 171 18.79 -14.65 -8.79
N GLN A 172 17.82 -14.85 -9.67
CA GLN A 172 18.04 -15.17 -11.07
C GLN A 172 17.16 -14.28 -11.95
N LEU A 173 17.69 -13.81 -13.08
CA LEU A 173 16.88 -13.30 -14.18
C LEU A 173 16.71 -14.45 -15.17
N CYS A 174 15.47 -14.82 -15.48
CA CYS A 174 15.15 -15.98 -16.31
C CYS A 174 14.37 -15.57 -17.56
N LEU A 175 14.54 -16.36 -18.62
CA LEU A 175 13.75 -16.36 -19.84
C LEU A 175 13.04 -17.71 -19.94
N ALA A 176 11.72 -17.71 -20.02
CA ALA A 176 10.94 -18.88 -20.40
C ALA A 176 10.50 -18.77 -21.86
N GLU A 177 10.64 -19.86 -22.62
CA GLU A 177 10.28 -19.91 -24.05
C GLU A 177 9.40 -21.11 -24.36
N TRP A 178 8.37 -20.90 -25.18
CA TRP A 178 7.54 -21.99 -25.69
C TRP A 178 8.27 -22.78 -26.79
N ARG A 179 8.55 -24.06 -26.55
CA ARG A 179 9.15 -25.01 -27.51
C ARG A 179 8.59 -26.41 -27.28
N ASP A 180 8.36 -27.18 -28.35
CA ASP A 180 7.97 -28.59 -28.27
C ASP A 180 6.77 -28.93 -27.36
N GLY A 181 5.81 -28.00 -27.22
CA GLY A 181 4.61 -28.19 -26.40
C GLY A 181 4.75 -27.85 -24.92
N LEU A 182 5.93 -27.40 -24.50
CA LEU A 182 6.26 -27.01 -23.13
C LEU A 182 6.97 -25.65 -23.10
N TRP A 183 7.17 -25.15 -21.89
CA TRP A 183 7.95 -23.95 -21.63
C TRP A 183 9.31 -24.35 -21.08
N HIS A 184 10.36 -23.82 -21.70
CA HIS A 184 11.74 -24.09 -21.33
C HIS A 184 12.35 -22.85 -20.72
N GLU A 185 12.91 -23.00 -19.53
CA GLU A 185 13.56 -21.91 -18.79
C GLU A 185 15.06 -21.86 -19.08
N THR A 186 15.58 -20.65 -19.29
CA THR A 186 17.00 -20.34 -19.38
C THR A 186 17.32 -19.23 -18.39
N VAL A 187 18.33 -19.45 -17.54
CA VAL A 187 18.89 -18.38 -16.68
C VAL A 187 19.71 -17.43 -17.55
N LEU A 188 19.32 -16.15 -17.58
CA LEU A 188 20.02 -15.09 -18.31
C LEU A 188 21.20 -14.55 -17.50
N THR A 189 21.01 -14.36 -16.19
CA THR A 189 22.04 -13.98 -15.22
C THR A 189 21.60 -14.37 -13.81
N GLU A 190 22.54 -14.55 -12.89
CA GLU A 190 22.26 -14.95 -11.52
C GLU A 190 23.22 -14.35 -10.49
N THR A 191 22.79 -14.37 -9.24
CA THR A 191 23.61 -14.02 -8.07
C THR A 191 23.31 -14.97 -6.91
N LYS A 192 24.35 -15.37 -6.19
CA LYS A 192 24.26 -16.19 -4.98
C LYS A 192 24.26 -15.36 -3.70
N GLU A 193 24.89 -14.19 -3.73
CA GLU A 193 25.09 -13.32 -2.57
C GLU A 193 24.11 -12.13 -2.55
N GLY A 194 23.54 -11.82 -3.72
CA GLY A 194 22.65 -10.69 -3.95
C GLY A 194 21.20 -11.11 -4.21
N VAL A 195 20.41 -10.17 -4.73
CA VAL A 195 19.02 -10.38 -5.15
C VAL A 195 18.78 -9.66 -6.47
N ILE A 196 18.15 -10.35 -7.42
CA ILE A 196 17.62 -9.79 -8.67
C ILE A 196 16.10 -9.74 -8.54
N ARG A 197 15.49 -8.62 -8.94
CA ARG A 197 14.03 -8.42 -8.87
C ARG A 197 13.49 -7.53 -9.99
N ASP A 198 12.17 -7.47 -10.08
CA ASP A 198 11.42 -6.48 -10.85
C ASP A 198 11.80 -6.36 -12.35
N ALA A 199 11.70 -7.46 -13.10
CA ALA A 199 11.92 -7.42 -14.55
C ALA A 199 10.83 -6.62 -15.30
N ASP A 200 11.20 -5.73 -16.22
CA ASP A 200 10.30 -5.08 -17.20
C ASP A 200 10.92 -5.10 -18.60
N VAL A 201 10.09 -4.96 -19.63
CA VAL A 201 10.51 -5.02 -21.04
C VAL A 201 10.06 -3.77 -21.78
N ASP A 202 10.99 -3.19 -22.53
CA ASP A 202 10.74 -2.00 -23.35
C ASP A 202 9.73 -2.29 -24.46
N TYR A 203 9.09 -1.25 -24.99
CA TYR A 203 8.03 -1.37 -25.98
C TYR A 203 8.48 -2.00 -27.29
N ASP A 204 9.76 -1.89 -27.66
CA ASP A 204 10.34 -2.54 -28.84
C ASP A 204 10.74 -4.01 -28.60
N GLY A 205 10.68 -4.48 -27.36
CA GLY A 205 11.05 -5.83 -26.97
C GLY A 205 12.56 -6.13 -27.02
N ARG A 206 13.42 -5.11 -27.07
CA ARG A 206 14.88 -5.27 -27.20
C ARG A 206 15.66 -5.07 -25.91
N ALA A 207 15.07 -4.38 -24.93
CA ALA A 207 15.72 -4.12 -23.64
C ALA A 207 14.92 -4.69 -22.48
N ILE A 208 15.65 -5.22 -21.49
CA ILE A 208 15.12 -5.78 -20.25
C ILE A 208 15.66 -4.94 -19.08
N LEU A 209 14.76 -4.27 -18.37
CA LEU A 209 15.06 -3.55 -17.13
C LEU A 209 14.92 -4.52 -15.95
N PHE A 210 15.80 -4.42 -14.97
CA PHE A 210 15.68 -5.15 -13.70
C PHE A 210 16.43 -4.42 -12.59
N SER A 211 16.22 -4.83 -11.34
CA SER A 211 16.95 -4.31 -10.19
C SER A 211 17.84 -5.38 -9.59
N LEU A 212 19.08 -5.01 -9.24
CA LEU A 212 20.06 -5.90 -8.63
C LEU A 212 20.68 -5.22 -7.42
N LYS A 213 20.68 -5.94 -6.29
CA LYS A 213 21.51 -5.67 -5.12
C LYS A 213 22.53 -6.79 -5.02
N ARG A 214 23.83 -6.49 -5.14
CA ARG A 214 24.90 -7.51 -5.27
C ARG A 214 25.22 -8.21 -3.95
N SER A 215 25.06 -7.51 -2.83
CA SER A 215 25.32 -8.05 -1.50
C SER A 215 24.44 -7.38 -0.45
N ASP A 216 24.39 -7.98 0.73
CA ASP A 216 23.49 -7.57 1.80
C ASP A 216 23.79 -6.15 2.35
N ARG A 217 25.04 -5.88 2.72
CA ARG A 217 25.48 -4.60 3.34
C ARG A 217 26.48 -3.80 2.49
N GLY A 218 27.10 -4.43 1.49
CA GLY A 218 28.11 -3.78 0.63
C GLY A 218 27.53 -3.15 -0.63
N ASP A 219 26.21 -3.23 -0.84
CA ASP A 219 25.52 -2.69 -2.00
C ASP A 219 24.07 -2.38 -1.64
N ASP A 220 23.33 -1.71 -2.51
CA ASP A 220 21.87 -1.53 -2.45
C ASP A 220 21.21 -1.89 -3.78
N TYR A 221 19.88 -1.84 -3.88
CA TYR A 221 19.23 -2.12 -5.16
C TYR A 221 19.55 -0.99 -6.14
N HIS A 222 20.02 -1.35 -7.32
CA HIS A 222 20.24 -0.43 -8.43
C HIS A 222 19.57 -0.94 -9.69
N LEU A 223 19.23 -0.02 -10.60
CA LEU A 223 18.63 -0.35 -11.89
C LEU A 223 19.71 -0.78 -12.88
N TYR A 224 19.39 -1.81 -13.65
CA TYR A 224 20.23 -2.33 -14.73
C TYR A 224 19.38 -2.58 -15.96
N GLU A 225 19.98 -2.38 -17.14
CA GLU A 225 19.37 -2.72 -18.41
C GLU A 225 20.21 -3.80 -19.11
N MET A 226 19.52 -4.81 -19.63
CA MET A 226 20.09 -5.87 -20.46
C MET A 226 19.59 -5.73 -21.90
N ASP A 227 20.49 -5.81 -22.87
CA ASP A 227 20.12 -6.03 -24.27
C ASP A 227 19.64 -7.48 -24.44
N ALA A 228 18.43 -7.67 -24.96
CA ALA A 228 17.80 -8.97 -25.05
C ALA A 228 18.46 -9.93 -26.06
N ALA A 229 19.20 -9.40 -27.03
CA ALA A 229 19.87 -10.19 -28.06
C ALA A 229 21.31 -10.55 -27.66
N THR A 230 22.10 -9.57 -27.21
CA THR A 230 23.51 -9.76 -26.85
C THR A 230 23.70 -10.23 -25.41
N ARG A 231 22.70 -10.00 -24.54
CA ARG A 231 22.76 -10.21 -23.08
C ARG A 231 23.76 -9.32 -22.35
N GLU A 232 24.27 -8.28 -23.01
CA GLU A 232 25.10 -7.28 -22.35
C GLU A 232 24.28 -6.51 -21.32
N ILE A 233 24.85 -6.32 -20.13
CA ILE A 233 24.21 -5.64 -19.00
C ILE A 233 24.94 -4.34 -18.73
N ARG A 234 24.20 -3.25 -18.60
CA ARG A 234 24.72 -1.94 -18.16
C ARG A 234 24.00 -1.45 -16.90
N PRO A 235 24.72 -0.89 -15.91
CA PRO A 235 24.11 -0.20 -14.78
C PRO A 235 23.48 1.12 -15.23
N LEU A 236 22.39 1.52 -14.58
CA LEU A 236 21.70 2.80 -14.79
C LEU A 236 21.74 3.70 -13.55
N THR A 237 21.76 3.10 -12.37
CA THR A 237 21.87 3.84 -11.10
C THR A 237 22.94 3.24 -10.21
N GLU A 238 23.37 4.01 -9.22
CA GLU A 238 24.39 3.63 -8.25
C GLU A 238 24.24 4.41 -6.93
N GLY A 239 25.01 4.00 -5.93
CA GLY A 239 25.21 4.71 -4.67
C GLY A 239 24.82 3.92 -3.42
N LEU A 240 25.66 3.94 -2.39
CA LEU A 240 25.40 3.23 -1.15
C LEU A 240 24.44 4.01 -0.23
N GLY A 241 23.58 3.27 0.48
CA GLY A 241 22.54 3.81 1.35
C GLY A 241 21.27 4.22 0.59
N ILE A 242 21.13 3.80 -0.67
CA ILE A 242 20.03 4.21 -1.56
C ILE A 242 19.60 3.02 -2.41
N ALA A 243 18.32 2.66 -2.34
CA ALA A 243 17.75 1.58 -3.14
C ALA A 243 16.84 2.15 -4.22
N ASP A 244 17.11 1.80 -5.47
CA ASP A 244 16.33 2.07 -6.67
C ASP A 244 15.78 0.73 -7.22
N TYR A 245 14.45 0.57 -7.23
CA TYR A 245 13.81 -0.71 -7.56
C TYR A 245 12.40 -0.54 -8.18
N GLU A 246 11.74 -1.64 -8.55
CA GLU A 246 10.40 -1.63 -9.18
C GLU A 246 10.31 -0.76 -10.46
N GLY A 247 11.39 -0.72 -11.25
CA GLY A 247 11.46 0.06 -12.48
C GLY A 247 10.46 -0.38 -13.56
N CYS A 248 10.01 0.58 -14.38
CA CYS A 248 9.27 0.35 -15.62
C CYS A 248 9.59 1.39 -16.70
N TYR A 249 9.43 1.00 -17.96
CA TYR A 249 9.64 1.91 -19.10
C TYR A 249 8.42 2.80 -19.36
N LEU A 250 8.68 4.11 -19.50
CA LEU A 250 7.68 5.09 -19.87
C LEU A 250 7.56 5.21 -21.41
N PRO A 251 6.37 5.57 -21.93
CA PRO A 251 6.16 5.74 -23.37
C PRO A 251 7.03 6.81 -24.05
N ASP A 252 7.55 7.78 -23.29
CA ASP A 252 8.47 8.81 -23.77
C ASP A 252 9.94 8.36 -23.80
N GLY A 253 10.23 7.10 -23.46
CA GLY A 253 11.56 6.50 -23.47
C GLY A 253 12.32 6.61 -22.14
N ARG A 254 11.78 7.36 -21.17
CA ARG A 254 12.33 7.47 -19.82
C ARG A 254 12.03 6.22 -18.98
N ILE A 255 12.61 6.17 -17.79
CA ILE A 255 12.41 5.10 -16.82
C ILE A 255 11.80 5.70 -15.55
N LEU A 256 10.75 5.07 -15.03
CA LEU A 256 10.12 5.38 -13.74
C LEU A 256 10.42 4.26 -12.75
N PHE A 257 10.73 4.60 -11.50
CA PHE A 257 11.11 3.63 -10.48
C PHE A 257 10.83 4.13 -9.06
N ASN A 258 10.83 3.22 -8.11
CA ASN A 258 10.79 3.53 -6.68
C ASN A 258 12.21 3.79 -6.16
N SER A 259 12.38 4.81 -5.31
CA SER A 259 13.67 5.14 -4.71
C SER A 259 13.56 5.65 -3.28
N THR A 260 14.53 5.26 -2.44
CA THR A 260 14.68 5.76 -1.06
C THR A 260 15.41 7.10 -0.95
N ARG A 261 15.69 7.77 -2.08
CA ARG A 261 16.38 9.08 -2.13
C ARG A 261 15.69 10.19 -1.34
N CYS A 262 14.43 10.01 -0.95
CA CYS A 262 13.72 10.97 -0.10
C CYS A 262 14.22 10.99 1.36
N MET A 263 14.97 9.97 1.80
CA MET A 263 15.56 9.87 3.14
C MET A 263 14.53 10.14 4.24
N GLN A 264 13.45 9.37 4.20
CA GLN A 264 12.33 9.40 5.12
C GLN A 264 12.18 8.03 5.77
N ILE A 265 11.54 7.98 6.93
CA ILE A 265 11.09 6.72 7.52
C ILE A 265 9.57 6.73 7.72
N VAL A 266 9.02 5.53 7.82
CA VAL A 266 7.59 5.31 8.04
C VAL A 266 7.16 5.85 9.40
N ASP A 267 5.92 6.29 9.47
CA ASP A 267 5.36 6.88 10.68
C ASP A 267 5.17 5.88 11.82
N CYS A 268 4.74 4.66 11.47
CA CYS A 268 4.39 3.61 12.39
C CYS A 268 5.52 2.61 12.69
N TRP A 269 6.69 2.76 12.04
CA TRP A 269 7.84 1.89 12.22
C TRP A 269 9.15 2.55 11.77
N TRP A 270 10.30 2.00 12.15
CA TRP A 270 11.61 2.60 11.84
C TRP A 270 12.22 2.03 10.55
N THR A 271 11.47 2.07 9.46
CA THR A 271 11.88 1.58 8.14
C THR A 271 11.82 2.69 7.11
N GLU A 272 12.74 2.66 6.14
CA GLU A 272 12.88 3.69 5.11
C GLU A 272 11.75 3.67 4.10
N VAL A 273 11.42 4.85 3.58
CA VAL A 273 10.34 5.07 2.63
C VAL A 273 10.89 5.18 1.21
N SER A 274 10.13 4.68 0.24
CA SER A 274 10.34 4.89 -1.18
C SER A 274 9.28 5.80 -1.81
N ASN A 275 9.69 6.65 -2.73
CA ASN A 275 8.83 7.50 -3.55
C ASN A 275 9.15 7.25 -5.03
N LEU A 276 8.32 7.78 -5.94
CA LEU A 276 8.52 7.60 -7.38
C LEU A 276 9.46 8.66 -7.95
N TYR A 277 10.46 8.19 -8.69
CA TYR A 277 11.45 8.99 -9.40
C TYR A 277 11.47 8.58 -10.87
N ARG A 278 11.86 9.51 -11.73
CA ARG A 278 12.17 9.22 -13.13
C ARG A 278 13.62 9.53 -13.45
N CYS A 279 14.16 8.88 -14.47
CA CYS A 279 15.43 9.26 -15.12
C CYS A 279 15.30 9.12 -16.64
N ASP A 280 16.26 9.69 -17.35
CA ASP A 280 16.40 9.47 -18.78
C ASP A 280 16.88 8.04 -19.07
N ARG A 281 16.86 7.63 -20.34
CA ARG A 281 17.12 6.24 -20.73
C ARG A 281 18.52 5.76 -20.34
N ASP A 282 19.46 6.66 -20.20
CA ASP A 282 20.84 6.35 -19.81
C ASP A 282 21.05 6.35 -18.28
N GLY A 283 20.03 6.68 -17.49
CA GLY A 283 20.10 6.78 -16.03
C GLY A 283 20.37 8.21 -15.52
N GLN A 284 20.59 9.19 -16.39
CA GLN A 284 20.82 10.58 -16.00
C GLN A 284 19.53 11.31 -15.63
N ASN A 285 19.66 12.52 -15.08
CA ASN A 285 18.55 13.42 -14.76
C ASN A 285 17.48 12.77 -13.85
N ILE A 286 17.93 12.11 -12.79
CA ILE A 286 17.05 11.54 -11.76
C ILE A 286 16.25 12.68 -11.08
N LEU A 287 14.92 12.58 -11.14
CA LEU A 287 14.01 13.59 -10.58
C LEU A 287 12.88 12.94 -9.78
N ARG A 288 12.63 13.43 -8.56
CA ARG A 288 11.52 12.99 -7.70
C ARG A 288 10.18 13.52 -8.23
N LEU A 289 9.24 12.61 -8.49
CA LEU A 289 7.89 12.95 -8.97
C LEU A 289 6.84 12.99 -7.87
N THR A 290 7.03 12.25 -6.77
CA THR A 290 6.04 12.19 -5.69
C THR A 290 6.64 12.58 -4.35
N PHE A 291 5.82 13.12 -3.45
CA PHE A 291 6.22 13.71 -2.17
C PHE A 291 5.37 13.12 -1.05
N ASP A 292 5.45 11.79 -0.91
CA ASP A 292 4.60 11.02 -0.01
C ASP A 292 5.31 10.70 1.30
N GLN A 293 4.51 10.69 2.36
CA GLN A 293 4.92 10.40 3.73
C GLN A 293 5.52 9.00 3.86
N VAL A 294 4.89 8.01 3.23
CA VAL A 294 5.24 6.58 3.30
C VAL A 294 5.32 5.97 1.89
N HIS A 295 5.43 4.63 1.78
CA HIS A 295 5.78 3.97 0.53
C HIS A 295 4.77 4.19 -0.59
N LEU A 296 5.31 4.32 -1.80
CA LEU A 296 4.61 4.03 -3.04
C LEU A 296 5.11 2.71 -3.60
N ASN A 297 4.23 1.92 -4.22
CA ASN A 297 4.58 0.59 -4.69
C ASN A 297 4.08 0.31 -6.12
N TYR A 298 4.87 -0.49 -6.84
CA TYR A 298 4.53 -1.13 -8.09
C TYR A 298 3.95 -0.18 -9.16
N PRO A 299 4.73 0.78 -9.68
CA PRO A 299 4.29 1.58 -10.80
C PRO A 299 4.08 0.72 -12.06
N SER A 300 2.99 0.96 -12.79
CA SER A 300 2.74 0.32 -14.08
C SER A 300 2.07 1.28 -15.07
N VAL A 301 2.44 1.20 -16.35
CA VAL A 301 1.88 2.05 -17.41
C VAL A 301 0.62 1.40 -17.99
N THR A 302 -0.46 2.17 -18.01
CA THR A 302 -1.76 1.79 -18.59
C THR A 302 -1.80 1.98 -20.10
N SER A 303 -2.80 1.38 -20.76
CA SER A 303 -2.96 1.46 -22.21
C SER A 303 -3.22 2.89 -22.74
N ASP A 304 -3.67 3.81 -21.88
CA ASP A 304 -3.89 5.21 -22.23
C ASP A 304 -2.74 6.16 -21.84
N GLY A 305 -1.61 5.60 -21.37
CA GLY A 305 -0.38 6.34 -21.09
C GLY A 305 -0.27 6.92 -19.69
N ARG A 306 -1.24 6.67 -18.79
CA ARG A 306 -1.12 7.00 -17.36
C ARG A 306 -0.31 5.96 -16.61
N VAL A 307 0.30 6.38 -15.49
CA VAL A 307 0.93 5.48 -14.53
C VAL A 307 -0.07 5.15 -13.43
N LEU A 308 -0.24 3.86 -13.10
CA LEU A 308 -0.91 3.36 -11.90
C LEU A 308 0.13 3.00 -10.83
N TYR A 309 -0.18 3.24 -9.56
CA TYR A 309 0.67 2.86 -8.43
C TYR A 309 -0.14 2.74 -7.14
N THR A 310 0.33 1.93 -6.20
CA THR A 310 -0.23 1.87 -4.84
C THR A 310 0.35 3.00 -4.00
N ARG A 311 -0.51 3.74 -3.30
CA ARG A 311 -0.12 4.77 -2.35
C ARG A 311 -0.49 4.34 -0.94
N TRP A 312 0.47 4.29 -0.03
CA TRP A 312 0.20 4.13 1.39
C TRP A 312 -0.01 5.52 2.01
N GLU A 313 -1.10 5.74 2.77
CA GLU A 313 -1.52 7.12 3.09
C GLU A 313 -2.03 7.35 4.53
N TYR A 314 -1.29 8.13 5.32
CA TYR A 314 -1.69 8.62 6.66
C TYR A 314 -1.78 10.14 6.70
N ASN A 315 -2.97 10.71 6.66
CA ASN A 315 -3.15 12.08 7.14
C ASN A 315 -4.37 12.13 8.04
N ASP A 316 -4.08 12.24 9.34
CA ASP A 316 -5.08 12.27 10.41
C ASP A 316 -6.09 11.12 10.30
N ARG A 317 -5.59 9.92 9.95
CA ARG A 317 -6.36 8.68 9.76
C ARG A 317 -5.51 7.43 9.97
N SER A 318 -6.22 6.32 10.15
CA SER A 318 -5.68 4.97 10.31
C SER A 318 -4.56 4.66 9.33
N GLN A 319 -3.56 3.98 9.87
CA GLN A 319 -2.42 3.47 9.15
C GLN A 319 -2.67 2.15 8.41
N MET A 320 -3.69 1.40 8.81
CA MET A 320 -3.77 -0.02 8.49
C MET A 320 -4.52 -0.30 7.18
N TYR A 321 -5.58 0.43 6.87
CA TYR A 321 -6.52 0.03 5.81
C TYR A 321 -6.49 0.82 4.50
N PRO A 322 -6.10 2.12 4.46
CA PRO A 322 -6.00 2.80 3.18
C PRO A 322 -4.60 2.62 2.59
N GLN A 323 -4.45 1.63 1.70
CA GLN A 323 -3.38 1.59 0.71
C GLN A 323 -3.98 1.60 -0.71
N PRO A 324 -4.59 2.74 -1.10
CA PRO A 324 -5.34 2.88 -2.34
C PRO A 324 -4.50 2.77 -3.61
N LEU A 325 -5.20 2.51 -4.71
CA LEU A 325 -4.66 2.63 -6.06
C LEU A 325 -4.77 4.08 -6.53
N PHE A 326 -3.66 4.65 -6.97
CA PHE A 326 -3.53 6.00 -7.51
C PHE A 326 -3.07 5.98 -8.97
N GLN A 327 -3.20 7.14 -9.62
CA GLN A 327 -2.68 7.37 -10.96
C GLN A 327 -2.00 8.73 -11.09
N MET A 328 -1.13 8.87 -12.08
CA MET A 328 -0.53 10.14 -12.50
C MET A 328 -0.16 10.13 -14.00
N GLN A 329 0.22 11.30 -14.53
CA GLN A 329 0.88 11.39 -15.83
C GLN A 329 2.37 11.03 -15.73
N LEU A 330 3.02 10.83 -16.88
CA LEU A 330 4.45 10.47 -16.98
C LEU A 330 5.40 11.47 -16.29
N ASP A 331 4.98 12.72 -16.16
CA ASP A 331 5.74 13.81 -15.55
C ASP A 331 5.37 14.08 -14.09
N GLY A 332 4.54 13.23 -13.47
CA GLY A 332 4.13 13.37 -12.08
C GLY A 332 2.96 14.34 -11.84
N THR A 333 2.37 14.92 -12.89
CA THR A 333 1.16 15.75 -12.79
C THR A 333 -0.11 14.90 -12.66
N GLN A 334 -1.22 15.53 -12.26
CA GLN A 334 -2.57 14.95 -12.18
C GLN A 334 -2.66 13.71 -11.27
N GLN A 335 -1.91 13.73 -10.16
CA GLN A 335 -1.98 12.67 -9.16
C GLN A 335 -3.39 12.58 -8.58
N SER A 336 -4.00 11.40 -8.63
CA SER A 336 -5.38 11.21 -8.15
C SER A 336 -5.66 9.76 -7.77
N ALA A 337 -6.54 9.57 -6.77
CA ALA A 337 -7.02 8.25 -6.41
C ALA A 337 -7.85 7.62 -7.54
N VAL A 338 -7.60 6.34 -7.81
CA VAL A 338 -8.39 5.49 -8.69
C VAL A 338 -9.40 4.69 -7.89
N TYR A 339 -8.97 4.05 -6.80
CA TYR A 339 -9.80 3.15 -5.99
C TYR A 339 -9.30 3.03 -4.55
N GLY A 340 -10.23 2.98 -3.57
CA GLY A 340 -9.95 2.56 -2.19
C GLY A 340 -9.52 3.66 -1.22
N GLU A 341 -9.47 4.93 -1.63
CA GLU A 341 -8.93 6.03 -0.81
C GLU A 341 -9.64 6.24 0.52
N ASN A 342 -10.93 5.92 0.60
CA ASN A 342 -11.77 6.13 1.78
C ASN A 342 -12.38 4.80 2.27
N SER A 343 -11.66 3.69 2.09
CA SER A 343 -12.19 2.33 2.29
C SER A 343 -11.49 1.57 3.41
N TRP A 344 -12.20 0.61 4.00
CA TRP A 344 -11.62 -0.48 4.79
C TRP A 344 -11.11 -1.63 3.92
N PHE A 345 -11.80 -1.86 2.80
CA PHE A 345 -11.51 -2.96 1.87
C PHE A 345 -11.35 -2.45 0.42
N PRO A 346 -10.41 -3.01 -0.36
CA PRO A 346 -9.32 -3.87 0.08
C PRO A 346 -8.37 -3.17 1.05
N THR A 347 -7.87 -3.88 2.07
CA THR A 347 -6.87 -3.35 3.02
C THR A 347 -5.64 -2.84 2.26
N THR A 348 -5.13 -3.64 1.32
CA THR A 348 -4.05 -3.25 0.44
C THR A 348 -4.34 -3.69 -0.98
N ILE A 349 -4.21 -2.77 -1.95
CA ILE A 349 -4.25 -3.07 -3.37
C ILE A 349 -2.82 -3.01 -3.90
N ILE A 350 -2.27 -4.13 -4.38
CA ILE A 350 -0.90 -4.15 -4.94
C ILE A 350 -0.86 -4.86 -6.29
N HIS A 351 0.29 -4.73 -6.96
CA HIS A 351 0.57 -5.37 -8.25
C HIS A 351 -0.47 -5.04 -9.34
N ALA A 352 -1.05 -3.85 -9.26
CA ALA A 352 -2.14 -3.44 -10.14
C ALA A 352 -1.65 -3.21 -11.57
N ARG A 353 -2.43 -3.71 -12.54
CA ARG A 353 -2.16 -3.51 -13.97
C ARG A 353 -3.46 -3.33 -14.74
N GLY A 354 -3.51 -2.28 -15.56
CA GLY A 354 -4.66 -2.00 -16.42
C GLY A 354 -4.86 -3.09 -17.47
N VAL A 355 -6.11 -3.44 -17.75
CA VAL A 355 -6.46 -4.38 -18.81
C VAL A 355 -6.35 -3.67 -20.17
N PRO A 356 -5.64 -4.24 -21.17
CA PRO A 356 -5.56 -3.64 -22.49
C PRO A 356 -6.94 -3.36 -23.10
N GLY A 357 -7.17 -2.14 -23.59
CA GLY A 357 -8.43 -1.76 -24.24
C GLY A 357 -9.64 -1.62 -23.31
N SER A 358 -9.43 -1.62 -21.99
CA SER A 358 -10.49 -1.53 -20.98
C SER A 358 -10.13 -0.57 -19.85
N SER A 359 -11.13 -0.08 -19.12
CA SER A 359 -10.95 0.68 -17.88
C SER A 359 -10.77 -0.21 -16.64
N LYS A 360 -10.86 -1.54 -16.80
CA LYS A 360 -10.70 -2.49 -15.70
C LYS A 360 -9.23 -2.74 -15.36
N ILE A 361 -9.00 -3.20 -14.14
CA ILE A 361 -7.66 -3.35 -13.58
C ILE A 361 -7.61 -4.68 -12.82
N PHE A 362 -6.65 -5.55 -13.16
CA PHE A 362 -6.33 -6.68 -12.28
C PHE A 362 -5.36 -6.23 -11.21
N ALA A 363 -5.56 -6.70 -9.98
CA ALA A 363 -4.70 -6.41 -8.85
C ALA A 363 -4.73 -7.57 -7.84
N ILE A 364 -3.89 -7.45 -6.81
CA ILE A 364 -3.89 -8.34 -5.66
C ILE A 364 -4.46 -7.58 -4.46
N ALA A 365 -5.48 -8.15 -3.84
CA ALA A 365 -5.96 -7.73 -2.53
C ALA A 365 -5.19 -8.50 -1.44
N THR A 366 -4.44 -7.77 -0.62
CA THR A 366 -3.68 -8.35 0.50
C THR A 366 -3.87 -7.51 1.77
N GLY A 367 -3.25 -7.95 2.86
CA GLY A 367 -3.21 -7.27 4.13
C GLY A 367 -2.10 -6.24 4.27
N HIS A 368 -2.18 -5.46 5.33
CA HIS A 368 -1.18 -4.48 5.73
C HIS A 368 0.01 -5.18 6.41
N HIS A 369 -0.25 -5.94 7.47
CA HIS A 369 0.73 -6.84 8.09
C HIS A 369 0.76 -8.20 7.39
N SER A 370 1.22 -8.23 6.14
CA SER A 370 1.25 -9.42 5.28
C SER A 370 2.47 -9.46 4.38
N ARG A 371 2.68 -10.60 3.70
CA ARG A 371 3.58 -10.66 2.54
C ARG A 371 2.87 -10.13 1.29
N GLN A 372 3.63 -9.92 0.22
CA GLN A 372 3.08 -9.40 -1.03
C GLN A 372 2.08 -10.33 -1.77
N PRO A 373 2.11 -11.67 -1.69
CA PRO A 373 1.05 -12.47 -2.30
C PRO A 373 -0.29 -12.26 -1.59
N GLY A 374 -1.39 -12.44 -2.31
CA GLY A 374 -2.74 -12.29 -1.77
C GLY A 374 -3.79 -12.86 -2.70
N GLU A 375 -5.00 -12.30 -2.67
CA GLU A 375 -6.09 -12.74 -3.54
C GLU A 375 -6.12 -11.97 -4.86
N LEU A 376 -6.36 -12.67 -5.97
CA LEU A 376 -6.56 -12.04 -7.28
C LEU A 376 -7.95 -11.37 -7.35
N ILE A 377 -7.95 -10.07 -7.69
CA ILE A 377 -9.15 -9.27 -7.86
C ILE A 377 -9.18 -8.55 -9.22
N LEU A 378 -10.39 -8.33 -9.72
CA LEU A 378 -10.68 -7.47 -10.86
C LEU A 378 -11.43 -6.22 -10.36
N ILE A 379 -10.86 -5.05 -10.62
CA ILE A 379 -11.41 -3.76 -10.25
C ILE A 379 -12.05 -3.11 -11.48
N ASP A 380 -13.30 -2.69 -11.34
CA ASP A 380 -14.05 -1.90 -12.32
C ASP A 380 -14.44 -0.55 -11.69
N PRO A 381 -13.63 0.51 -11.91
CA PRO A 381 -13.88 1.83 -11.32
C PRO A 381 -15.20 2.48 -11.77
N THR A 382 -15.83 1.98 -12.84
CA THR A 382 -17.12 2.51 -13.33
C THR A 382 -18.29 2.09 -12.46
N ARG A 383 -18.16 0.97 -11.73
CA ARG A 383 -19.19 0.42 -10.85
C ARG A 383 -19.15 0.98 -9.42
N GLY A 384 -18.05 1.62 -9.06
CA GLY A 384 -17.78 2.17 -7.74
C GLY A 384 -16.28 2.36 -7.56
N ARG A 385 -15.89 3.09 -6.52
CA ARG A 385 -14.47 3.42 -6.27
C ARG A 385 -14.03 3.19 -4.84
N GLN A 386 -14.94 2.74 -4.01
CA GLN A 386 -14.70 2.48 -2.60
C GLN A 386 -15.19 1.07 -2.29
N GLU A 387 -14.65 0.50 -1.22
CA GLU A 387 -15.14 -0.73 -0.64
C GLU A 387 -15.23 -1.87 -1.69
N ALA A 388 -16.17 -2.79 -1.55
CA ALA A 388 -16.38 -3.86 -2.51
C ALA A 388 -17.19 -3.45 -3.78
N GLU A 389 -17.58 -2.18 -3.96
CA GLU A 389 -18.53 -1.75 -5.00
C GLU A 389 -18.10 -2.11 -6.44
N GLY A 390 -16.82 -1.88 -6.74
CA GLY A 390 -16.19 -2.18 -8.03
C GLY A 390 -15.21 -3.35 -8.00
N VAL A 391 -15.12 -4.11 -6.89
CA VAL A 391 -14.18 -5.23 -6.77
C VAL A 391 -14.89 -6.57 -6.99
N THR A 392 -14.35 -7.39 -7.88
CA THR A 392 -14.74 -8.80 -8.04
C THR A 392 -13.57 -9.71 -7.68
N ARG A 393 -13.75 -10.61 -6.73
CA ARG A 393 -12.80 -11.73 -6.51
C ARG A 393 -12.93 -12.70 -7.68
N VAL A 394 -11.80 -13.06 -8.27
CA VAL A 394 -11.73 -13.93 -9.44
C VAL A 394 -10.86 -15.16 -9.14
N ALA A 395 -10.81 -16.09 -10.09
CA ALA A 395 -10.14 -17.37 -9.97
C ALA A 395 -10.54 -18.14 -8.69
N PRO A 396 -11.84 -18.48 -8.50
CA PRO A 396 -12.99 -18.24 -9.41
C PRO A 396 -13.78 -16.96 -9.10
N VAL A 397 -14.63 -16.53 -10.04
CA VAL A 397 -15.57 -15.41 -9.84
C VAL A 397 -16.47 -15.68 -8.64
N ARG A 398 -16.44 -14.78 -7.66
CA ARG A 398 -17.25 -14.89 -6.44
C ARG A 398 -17.63 -13.51 -5.90
N PRO A 399 -18.79 -13.39 -5.21
CA PRO A 399 -19.19 -12.14 -4.58
C PRO A 399 -18.11 -11.61 -3.63
N THR A 400 -17.81 -10.31 -3.74
CA THR A 400 -16.90 -9.62 -2.84
C THR A 400 -17.69 -8.93 -1.75
N LYS A 401 -17.20 -8.97 -0.52
CA LYS A 401 -17.75 -8.22 0.61
C LYS A 401 -16.63 -7.39 1.22
N SER A 402 -16.96 -6.18 1.64
CA SER A 402 -16.07 -5.39 2.47
C SER A 402 -15.87 -6.08 3.81
N VAL A 403 -14.61 -6.20 4.21
CA VAL A 403 -14.19 -6.79 5.47
C VAL A 403 -13.08 -5.93 6.07
N ILE A 404 -12.94 -6.00 7.39
CA ILE A 404 -11.92 -5.27 8.13
C ILE A 404 -10.93 -6.31 8.66
N ILE A 405 -9.92 -6.65 7.84
CA ILE A 405 -8.94 -7.70 8.16
C ILE A 405 -7.55 -7.17 7.82
N ASP A 406 -6.71 -7.06 8.84
CA ASP A 406 -5.32 -6.60 8.72
C ASP A 406 -4.48 -7.52 7.84
N ALA A 407 -4.49 -8.83 8.10
CA ALA A 407 -3.75 -9.83 7.32
C ALA A 407 -4.61 -10.48 6.21
N TYR A 408 -5.34 -9.67 5.44
CA TYR A 408 -6.26 -10.17 4.40
C TYR A 408 -5.53 -10.98 3.32
N GLY A 409 -6.22 -12.01 2.79
CA GLY A 409 -5.76 -12.75 1.61
C GLY A 409 -4.54 -13.66 1.83
N GLN A 410 -4.18 -13.96 3.09
CA GLN A 410 -3.03 -14.80 3.43
C GLN A 410 -3.40 -16.27 3.71
N GLU A 411 -4.50 -16.78 3.16
CA GLU A 411 -4.96 -18.15 3.38
C GLU A 411 -5.34 -18.79 2.05
N ALA A 412 -5.17 -20.13 1.94
CA ALA A 412 -5.36 -20.88 0.70
C ALA A 412 -4.47 -20.38 -0.44
N ASP A 413 -4.92 -20.52 -1.68
CA ASP A 413 -4.33 -20.03 -2.92
C ASP A 413 -3.77 -18.61 -2.83
N LEU A 414 -2.52 -18.44 -3.25
CA LEU A 414 -1.84 -17.14 -3.24
C LEU A 414 -1.45 -16.70 -4.64
N PHE A 415 -1.77 -15.44 -4.97
CA PHE A 415 -1.54 -14.81 -6.26
C PHE A 415 -0.61 -13.61 -6.12
N ALA A 416 0.20 -13.37 -7.16
CA ALA A 416 1.05 -12.18 -7.30
C ALA A 416 1.21 -11.80 -8.78
N TYR A 417 1.55 -10.52 -9.02
CA TYR A 417 1.99 -10.00 -10.33
C TYR A 417 1.09 -10.39 -11.55
N PRO A 418 -0.21 -10.03 -11.57
CA PRO A 418 -1.04 -10.27 -12.73
C PRO A 418 -0.55 -9.50 -13.96
N TYR A 419 -0.49 -10.18 -15.11
CA TYR A 419 -0.28 -9.62 -16.44
C TYR A 419 -1.53 -9.87 -17.29
N PRO A 420 -2.43 -8.88 -17.42
CA PRO A 420 -3.67 -9.07 -18.17
C PRO A 420 -3.41 -9.27 -19.67
N ILE A 421 -4.08 -10.28 -20.24
CA ILE A 421 -4.14 -10.51 -21.69
C ILE A 421 -5.40 -9.86 -22.26
N ASP A 422 -6.52 -10.00 -21.55
CA ASP A 422 -7.82 -9.36 -21.78
C ASP A 422 -8.61 -9.31 -20.46
N GLU A 423 -9.90 -8.98 -20.49
CA GLU A 423 -10.74 -8.90 -19.30
C GLU A 423 -11.01 -10.26 -18.63
N ARG A 424 -10.70 -11.38 -19.29
CA ARG A 424 -10.98 -12.73 -18.80
C ARG A 424 -9.74 -13.54 -18.49
N THR A 425 -8.61 -13.24 -19.09
CA THR A 425 -7.41 -14.08 -19.03
C THR A 425 -6.14 -13.27 -18.75
N LEU A 426 -5.21 -13.91 -18.05
CA LEU A 426 -3.96 -13.29 -17.61
C LEU A 426 -2.83 -14.32 -17.49
N LEU A 427 -1.59 -13.82 -17.46
CA LEU A 427 -0.48 -14.53 -16.84
C LEU A 427 -0.40 -14.10 -15.37
N VAL A 428 -0.08 -15.02 -14.47
CA VAL A 428 -0.05 -14.72 -13.03
C VAL A 428 0.97 -15.60 -12.31
N THR A 429 1.64 -15.01 -11.32
CA THR A 429 2.46 -15.77 -10.36
C THR A 429 1.54 -16.37 -9.32
N TYR A 430 1.61 -17.68 -9.11
CA TYR A 430 0.61 -18.39 -8.32
C TYR A 430 1.20 -19.57 -7.55
N ASN A 431 0.67 -19.76 -6.33
CA ASN A 431 0.90 -20.91 -5.48
C ASN A 431 -0.44 -21.53 -5.04
N PRO A 432 -0.78 -22.75 -5.52
CA PRO A 432 -2.02 -23.45 -5.14
C PRO A 432 -2.03 -23.99 -3.71
N ASP A 433 -0.87 -24.15 -3.08
CA ASP A 433 -0.78 -24.73 -1.72
C ASP A 433 -0.91 -23.65 -0.63
N GLY A 434 -0.75 -22.39 -1.00
CA GLY A 434 -0.69 -21.28 -0.06
C GLY A 434 0.49 -21.36 0.89
N TRP A 435 0.27 -20.87 2.12
CA TRP A 435 1.24 -21.02 3.20
C TRP A 435 1.08 -22.36 3.92
N THR A 436 2.20 -23.02 4.18
CA THR A 436 2.23 -24.24 5.00
C THR A 436 1.74 -23.97 6.42
N ARG A 437 1.16 -24.97 7.10
CA ARG A 437 0.81 -24.88 8.52
C ARG A 437 1.69 -25.84 9.35
N VAL A 438 2.27 -25.34 10.44
CA VAL A 438 3.05 -26.10 11.42
C VAL A 438 2.43 -25.83 12.78
N ASP A 439 2.01 -26.88 13.50
CA ASP A 439 1.30 -26.78 14.80
C ASP A 439 0.09 -25.83 14.77
N GLY A 440 -0.67 -25.88 13.68
CA GLY A 440 -1.86 -25.02 13.46
C GLY A 440 -1.53 -23.56 13.14
N LYS A 441 -0.25 -23.16 13.10
CA LYS A 441 0.19 -21.80 12.79
C LYS A 441 0.68 -21.69 11.35
N ARG A 442 0.41 -20.53 10.74
CA ARG A 442 0.91 -20.18 9.41
C ARG A 442 2.43 -20.14 9.41
N HIS A 443 3.04 -20.92 8.52
CA HIS A 443 4.46 -20.94 8.25
C HIS A 443 4.71 -20.48 6.81
N GLU A 444 5.27 -19.29 6.68
CA GLU A 444 5.51 -18.60 5.41
C GLU A 444 6.83 -19.08 4.80
N ASN A 445 6.81 -20.19 4.06
CA ASN A 445 7.98 -20.58 3.27
C ASN A 445 8.16 -19.61 2.10
N ARG A 446 9.06 -18.64 2.29
CA ARG A 446 9.29 -17.56 1.34
C ARG A 446 10.27 -17.91 0.22
N MET A 447 10.88 -19.09 0.21
CA MET A 447 11.93 -19.37 -0.78
C MET A 447 11.39 -20.03 -2.05
N THR A 448 10.22 -20.66 -2.02
CA THR A 448 9.74 -21.52 -3.11
C THR A 448 8.21 -21.54 -3.18
N GLY A 449 7.64 -22.28 -4.14
CA GLY A 449 6.20 -22.56 -4.18
C GLY A 449 5.40 -21.72 -5.17
N PHE A 450 6.03 -20.74 -5.82
CA PHE A 450 5.36 -19.85 -6.78
C PHE A 450 5.87 -20.07 -8.20
N GLY A 451 4.97 -20.48 -9.10
CA GLY A 451 5.22 -20.65 -10.53
C GLY A 451 4.46 -19.61 -11.36
N ILE A 452 4.68 -19.61 -12.68
CA ILE A 452 3.93 -18.74 -13.61
C ILE A 452 2.86 -19.57 -14.30
N TYR A 453 1.64 -19.05 -14.31
CA TYR A 453 0.46 -19.71 -14.89
C TYR A 453 -0.20 -18.80 -15.92
N TRP A 454 -0.80 -19.41 -16.95
CA TRP A 454 -1.96 -18.81 -17.59
C TRP A 454 -3.19 -19.14 -16.75
N MET A 455 -4.09 -18.17 -16.60
CA MET A 455 -5.32 -18.37 -15.84
C MET A 455 -6.48 -17.56 -16.44
N ASP A 456 -7.70 -18.06 -16.29
CA ASP A 456 -8.92 -17.29 -16.53
C ASP A 456 -9.62 -16.87 -15.22
N ILE A 457 -10.57 -15.93 -15.33
CA ILE A 457 -11.29 -15.42 -14.15
C ILE A 457 -12.14 -16.49 -13.43
N ASP A 458 -12.43 -17.62 -14.06
CA ASP A 458 -13.18 -18.73 -13.46
C ASP A 458 -12.24 -19.75 -12.79
N GLY A 459 -10.92 -19.52 -12.84
CA GLY A 459 -9.90 -20.30 -12.15
C GLY A 459 -9.32 -21.45 -12.98
N GLN A 460 -9.70 -21.57 -14.26
CA GLN A 460 -9.07 -22.53 -15.15
C GLN A 460 -7.64 -22.10 -15.40
N ARG A 461 -6.67 -23.02 -15.30
CA ARG A 461 -5.25 -22.67 -15.32
C ARG A 461 -4.38 -23.65 -16.07
N GLU A 462 -3.20 -23.17 -16.48
CA GLU A 462 -2.14 -23.98 -17.06
C GLU A 462 -0.79 -23.51 -16.52
N LEU A 463 -0.05 -24.42 -15.86
CA LEU A 463 1.32 -24.17 -15.43
C LEU A 463 2.21 -23.90 -16.64
N LEU A 464 2.90 -22.75 -16.66
CA LEU A 464 3.87 -22.38 -17.68
C LEU A 464 5.30 -22.57 -17.15
N VAL A 465 5.60 -22.03 -15.97
CA VAL A 465 6.93 -22.14 -15.34
C VAL A 465 6.80 -22.79 -13.98
N SER A 466 7.65 -23.79 -13.74
CA SER A 466 7.70 -24.60 -12.52
C SER A 466 7.73 -23.75 -11.24
N ARG A 467 6.98 -24.19 -10.22
CA ARG A 467 6.95 -23.57 -8.88
C ARG A 467 8.15 -23.96 -8.00
N ARG A 468 8.99 -24.87 -8.50
CA ARG A 468 10.15 -25.42 -7.80
C ARG A 468 11.31 -24.44 -7.82
N GLY A 469 12.16 -24.50 -6.79
CA GLY A 469 13.28 -23.58 -6.63
C GLY A 469 12.82 -22.22 -6.14
N LEU A 470 13.59 -21.17 -6.46
CA LEU A 470 13.26 -19.79 -6.09
C LEU A 470 11.89 -19.37 -6.65
N ALA A 471 11.11 -18.64 -5.85
CA ALA A 471 9.79 -18.17 -6.25
C ALA A 471 9.86 -17.26 -7.49
N CYS A 472 8.98 -17.50 -8.47
CA CYS A 472 8.87 -16.65 -9.66
C CYS A 472 8.29 -15.28 -9.28
N GLY A 473 8.92 -14.20 -9.72
CA GLY A 473 8.45 -12.83 -9.55
C GLY A 473 7.57 -12.37 -10.71
N ARG A 474 7.56 -11.05 -10.95
CA ARG A 474 6.85 -10.41 -12.07
C ARG A 474 7.29 -11.01 -13.41
N SER A 475 6.32 -11.51 -14.20
CA SER A 475 6.57 -11.97 -15.57
C SER A 475 6.11 -10.97 -16.60
N VAL A 476 6.95 -10.72 -17.60
CA VAL A 476 6.72 -9.75 -18.67
C VAL A 476 7.07 -10.40 -20.02
N PRO A 477 6.20 -10.31 -21.02
CA PRO A 477 6.49 -10.82 -22.37
C PRO A 477 7.66 -10.11 -23.04
N LEU A 478 8.59 -10.89 -23.58
CA LEU A 478 9.73 -10.40 -24.35
C LEU A 478 9.37 -10.31 -25.85
N ARG A 479 8.67 -9.23 -26.19
CA ARG A 479 8.22 -8.93 -27.56
C ARG A 479 7.99 -7.44 -27.76
N PRO A 480 7.99 -6.97 -29.02
CA PRO A 480 7.40 -5.68 -29.34
C PRO A 480 5.93 -5.62 -28.91
N ARG A 481 5.53 -4.48 -28.34
CA ARG A 481 4.17 -4.18 -27.91
C ARG A 481 3.78 -2.74 -28.29
N PRO A 482 2.48 -2.44 -28.47
CA PRO A 482 2.03 -1.08 -28.73
C PRO A 482 2.53 -0.12 -27.64
N ARG A 483 3.13 0.98 -28.07
CA ARG A 483 3.53 2.07 -27.19
C ARG A 483 2.30 2.93 -26.88
N PRO A 484 1.91 3.08 -25.60
CA PRO A 484 0.82 3.97 -25.22
C PRO A 484 1.08 5.42 -25.66
N PRO A 485 0.04 6.24 -25.81
CA PRO A 485 0.22 7.65 -26.11
C PRO A 485 1.08 8.34 -25.03
N ALA A 486 2.16 9.00 -25.46
CA ALA A 486 2.93 9.88 -24.59
C ALA A 486 2.33 11.29 -24.67
N ARG A 487 1.72 11.77 -23.57
CA ARG A 487 1.25 13.15 -23.51
C ARG A 487 2.45 14.09 -23.36
N PRO A 488 2.49 15.22 -24.09
CA PRO A 488 3.49 16.24 -23.84
C PRO A 488 3.43 16.71 -22.39
N SER A 489 4.60 16.89 -21.78
CA SER A 489 4.69 17.49 -20.46
C SER A 489 4.50 19.01 -20.56
N PHE A 490 3.66 19.55 -19.69
CA PHE A 490 3.50 20.99 -19.51
C PHE A 490 4.20 21.50 -18.25
N VAL A 491 4.98 20.63 -17.59
CA VAL A 491 5.76 21.01 -16.42
C VAL A 491 6.77 22.07 -16.82
N ASP A 492 6.82 23.12 -16.01
CA ASP A 492 7.73 24.24 -16.18
C ASP A 492 8.69 24.26 -15.00
N TYR A 493 9.83 23.58 -15.16
CA TYR A 493 10.85 23.46 -14.11
C TYR A 493 11.43 24.82 -13.67
N ALA A 494 11.26 25.89 -14.44
CA ALA A 494 11.65 27.24 -14.02
C ALA A 494 10.65 27.88 -13.04
N ARG A 495 9.42 27.33 -12.92
CA ARG A 495 8.35 27.87 -12.07
C ARG A 495 8.24 27.09 -10.75
N PRO A 496 8.62 27.66 -9.60
CA PRO A 496 8.56 26.97 -8.30
C PRO A 496 7.14 26.83 -7.73
N THR A 497 6.11 27.19 -8.50
CA THR A 497 4.71 27.27 -8.07
C THR A 497 3.78 26.62 -9.08
N GLY A 498 2.60 26.26 -8.63
CA GLY A 498 1.46 25.88 -9.46
C GLY A 498 0.16 26.46 -8.91
N THR A 499 -0.98 26.01 -9.43
CA THR A 499 -2.30 26.50 -8.98
C THR A 499 -3.28 25.38 -8.67
N PHE A 500 -4.17 25.64 -7.72
CA PHE A 500 -5.32 24.82 -7.40
C PHE A 500 -6.61 25.58 -7.65
N TYR A 501 -7.55 24.93 -8.35
CA TYR A 501 -8.89 25.42 -8.58
C TYR A 501 -9.95 24.44 -8.07
N VAL A 502 -10.87 24.94 -7.23
CA VAL A 502 -12.06 24.19 -6.80
C VAL A 502 -13.27 24.89 -7.40
N GLN A 503 -14.06 24.17 -8.20
CA GLN A 503 -15.24 24.76 -8.85
C GLN A 503 -16.29 25.16 -7.82
N ASP A 504 -16.62 24.28 -6.88
CA ASP A 504 -17.55 24.54 -5.78
C ASP A 504 -17.25 23.65 -4.57
N VAL A 505 -16.80 24.25 -3.46
CA VAL A 505 -16.50 23.50 -2.23
C VAL A 505 -17.72 22.77 -1.66
N TYR A 506 -18.95 23.15 -2.01
CA TYR A 506 -20.16 22.49 -1.52
C TYR A 506 -20.59 21.28 -2.35
N ALA A 507 -19.90 20.99 -3.46
CA ALA A 507 -20.18 19.83 -4.28
C ALA A 507 -19.45 18.59 -3.75
N GLY A 508 -20.17 17.49 -3.55
CA GLY A 508 -19.61 16.21 -3.12
C GLY A 508 -20.00 15.80 -1.69
N PRO A 509 -19.84 14.51 -1.35
CA PRO A 509 -20.30 13.91 -0.09
C PRO A 509 -19.60 14.48 1.15
N ALA A 510 -18.37 14.99 1.03
CA ALA A 510 -17.66 15.54 2.19
C ALA A 510 -18.27 16.85 2.72
N MET A 511 -19.19 17.48 1.98
CA MET A 511 -19.84 18.73 2.34
C MET A 511 -21.38 18.64 2.35
N GLU A 512 -21.90 17.40 2.36
CA GLU A 512 -23.33 17.14 2.44
C GLU A 512 -23.94 17.76 3.72
N GLY A 513 -25.08 18.43 3.57
CA GLY A 513 -25.78 19.10 4.67
C GLY A 513 -25.21 20.46 5.11
N VAL A 514 -24.07 20.91 4.57
CA VAL A 514 -23.52 22.24 4.90
C VAL A 514 -24.23 23.32 4.08
N ALA A 515 -24.79 24.32 4.76
CA ALA A 515 -25.43 25.45 4.09
C ALA A 515 -24.41 26.28 3.28
N ARG A 516 -24.75 26.63 2.03
CA ARG A 516 -23.93 27.51 1.20
C ARG A 516 -23.69 28.86 1.90
N GLY A 517 -22.45 29.33 1.82
CA GLY A 517 -22.01 30.56 2.49
C GLY A 517 -21.51 30.35 3.92
N THR A 518 -21.59 29.13 4.47
CA THR A 518 -20.97 28.79 5.76
C THR A 518 -19.45 28.95 5.68
N VAL A 519 -18.83 28.39 4.64
CA VAL A 519 -17.38 28.43 4.41
C VAL A 519 -16.97 29.80 3.86
N ARG A 520 -15.98 30.42 4.50
CA ARG A 520 -15.39 31.71 4.10
C ARG A 520 -13.97 31.59 3.59
N THR A 521 -13.22 30.62 4.12
CA THR A 521 -11.79 30.48 3.86
C THR A 521 -11.45 29.02 3.59
N LEU A 522 -10.57 28.79 2.62
CA LEU A 522 -9.87 27.53 2.45
C LEU A 522 -8.44 27.75 2.95
N ARG A 523 -8.07 27.03 4.01
CA ARG A 523 -6.73 27.06 4.60
C ARG A 523 -5.87 25.97 4.01
N VAL A 524 -4.65 26.31 3.63
CA VAL A 524 -3.63 25.41 3.08
C VAL A 524 -2.57 25.15 4.15
N ILE A 525 -2.31 23.87 4.42
CA ILE A 525 -1.32 23.40 5.39
C ILE A 525 -0.37 22.43 4.69
N GLY A 526 0.93 22.58 4.94
CA GLY A 526 1.97 21.66 4.48
C GLY A 526 2.29 20.60 5.53
N LEU A 527 2.85 19.49 5.09
CA LEU A 527 3.32 18.39 5.95
C LEU A 527 4.85 18.30 5.89
N ASP A 528 5.48 17.97 7.02
CA ASP A 528 6.91 17.64 7.09
C ASP A 528 7.10 16.21 7.60
N TYR A 529 7.98 15.45 6.95
CA TYR A 529 8.11 14.01 7.16
C TYR A 529 9.43 13.67 7.85
N ARG A 530 9.39 12.77 8.84
CA ARG A 530 10.56 12.44 9.68
C ARG A 530 11.67 11.70 8.93
N ALA A 531 12.91 12.05 9.26
CA ALA A 531 14.11 11.44 8.67
C ALA A 531 14.68 10.27 9.49
N ALA A 532 14.42 10.25 10.79
CA ALA A 532 15.02 9.29 11.71
C ALA A 532 14.04 8.82 12.78
N GLY A 533 14.18 7.57 13.20
CA GLY A 533 13.40 6.98 14.30
C GLY A 533 14.07 7.25 15.64
N ILE A 534 13.47 8.10 16.48
CA ILE A 534 13.97 8.48 17.80
C ILE A 534 12.78 8.55 18.76
N GLY A 535 12.76 7.66 19.75
CA GLY A 535 11.63 7.54 20.67
C GLY A 535 10.36 7.05 19.96
N SER A 536 9.33 6.76 20.77
CA SER A 536 8.04 6.31 20.26
C SER A 536 6.90 6.61 21.23
N ASN A 537 5.71 6.78 20.65
CA ASN A 537 4.43 6.75 21.36
C ASN A 537 3.52 5.67 20.77
N GLY A 538 2.29 5.55 21.26
CA GLY A 538 1.26 4.67 20.70
C GLY A 538 -0.04 5.42 20.42
N ASN A 539 -0.70 5.10 19.32
CA ASN A 539 -2.07 5.52 19.06
C ASN A 539 -3.03 4.33 19.10
N GLY A 540 -4.33 4.62 19.12
CA GLY A 540 -5.36 3.61 19.10
C GLY A 540 -6.74 4.22 18.89
N GLY A 541 -7.53 3.61 18.03
CA GLY A 541 -8.88 4.04 17.72
C GLY A 541 -9.60 3.06 16.79
N PRO A 542 -10.72 3.48 16.17
CA PRO A 542 -11.47 2.66 15.23
C PRO A 542 -10.62 2.11 14.08
N GLY A 543 -9.58 2.85 13.69
CA GLY A 543 -8.62 2.48 12.67
C GLY A 543 -7.56 1.45 13.08
N GLY A 544 -7.62 0.89 14.30
CA GLY A 544 -6.56 0.09 14.89
C GLY A 544 -5.56 0.94 15.68
N GLY A 545 -4.42 0.36 16.02
CA GLY A 545 -3.37 1.02 16.79
C GLY A 545 -1.99 0.75 16.19
N ALA A 546 -1.09 1.70 16.38
CA ALA A 546 0.27 1.67 15.90
C ALA A 546 1.21 2.39 16.86
N LEU A 547 2.50 2.06 16.73
CA LEU A 547 3.57 2.92 17.19
C LEU A 547 3.51 4.25 16.42
N ILE A 548 3.95 5.34 17.06
CA ILE A 548 4.25 6.61 16.40
C ILE A 548 5.74 6.88 16.58
N SER A 549 6.48 6.89 15.47
CA SER A 549 7.91 7.16 15.41
C SER A 549 8.19 8.66 15.52
N THR A 550 9.17 9.04 16.34
CA THR A 550 9.62 10.44 16.54
C THR A 550 8.45 11.41 16.71
N PRO A 551 7.62 11.20 17.74
CA PRO A 551 6.29 11.82 17.81
C PRO A 551 6.36 13.36 17.91
N PRO A 552 5.63 14.10 17.04
CA PRO A 552 5.46 15.56 17.15
C PRO A 552 4.25 15.95 18.01
N SER A 553 3.49 14.96 18.49
CA SER A 553 2.27 15.12 19.28
C SER A 553 2.11 13.95 20.29
N VAL A 554 1.07 14.00 21.13
CA VAL A 554 0.70 12.83 21.96
C VAL A 554 0.11 11.75 21.06
N GLY A 555 0.02 10.52 21.56
CA GLY A 555 -0.73 9.46 20.87
C GLY A 555 -2.14 9.94 20.52
N ASN A 556 -2.65 9.55 19.34
CA ASN A 556 -3.89 10.06 18.73
C ASN A 556 -3.91 11.54 18.30
N GLY A 557 -2.86 12.33 18.55
CA GLY A 557 -2.65 13.64 17.93
C GLY A 557 -2.19 13.54 16.48
N ALA A 558 -1.78 14.66 15.89
CA ALA A 558 -1.27 14.74 14.52
C ALA A 558 -0.09 13.78 14.27
N TRP A 559 -0.10 13.11 13.12
CA TRP A 559 1.01 12.25 12.68
C TRP A 559 2.29 13.06 12.47
N ASP A 560 2.20 14.18 11.76
CA ASP A 560 3.32 15.03 11.35
C ASP A 560 3.22 16.46 11.91
N PRO A 561 4.36 17.18 11.98
CA PRO A 561 4.35 18.63 12.06
C PRO A 561 3.52 19.26 10.95
N LYS A 562 2.76 20.30 11.31
CA LYS A 562 1.84 21.02 10.41
C LYS A 562 2.43 22.38 10.07
N ILE A 563 2.70 22.63 8.78
CA ILE A 563 3.32 23.86 8.30
C ILE A 563 2.25 24.84 7.81
N LEU A 564 2.18 26.02 8.41
CA LEU A 564 1.21 27.06 8.07
C LEU A 564 1.60 27.71 6.73
N ILE A 565 0.90 27.38 5.64
CA ILE A 565 1.19 27.92 4.29
C ILE A 565 0.41 29.21 4.06
N GLY A 566 -0.92 29.15 4.14
CA GLY A 566 -1.74 30.36 4.00
C GLY A 566 -3.22 30.08 3.70
N ASP A 567 -3.99 31.16 3.59
CA ASP A 567 -5.44 31.14 3.43
C ASP A 567 -5.86 31.69 2.06
N ALA A 568 -6.78 31.01 1.39
CA ALA A 568 -7.44 31.43 0.16
C ALA A 568 -8.90 31.82 0.43
N PRO A 569 -9.43 32.87 -0.23
CA PRO A 569 -10.83 33.24 -0.07
C PRO A 569 -11.74 32.24 -0.79
N VAL A 570 -12.85 31.87 -0.14
CA VAL A 570 -13.95 31.15 -0.79
C VAL A 570 -14.99 32.16 -1.25
N TYR A 571 -15.25 32.18 -2.57
CA TYR A 571 -16.21 33.10 -3.16
C TYR A 571 -17.65 32.69 -2.83
N ALA A 572 -18.61 33.60 -2.99
CA ALA A 572 -20.01 33.34 -2.62
C ALA A 572 -20.65 32.18 -3.42
N ASP A 573 -20.14 31.87 -4.60
CA ASP A 573 -20.53 30.71 -5.42
C ASP A 573 -19.80 29.42 -5.01
N GLY A 574 -19.05 29.43 -3.92
CA GLY A 574 -18.30 28.29 -3.39
C GLY A 574 -16.97 28.03 -4.08
N SER A 575 -16.61 28.80 -5.10
CA SER A 575 -15.38 28.58 -5.87
C SER A 575 -14.13 29.11 -5.16
N VAL A 576 -12.98 28.48 -5.43
CA VAL A 576 -11.67 28.85 -4.89
C VAL A 576 -10.61 28.72 -5.99
N PHE A 577 -9.68 29.68 -6.09
CA PHE A 577 -8.56 29.61 -7.03
C PHE A 577 -7.33 30.28 -6.42
N PHE A 578 -6.23 29.54 -6.25
CA PHE A 578 -5.03 30.06 -5.61
C PHE A 578 -3.73 29.50 -6.19
N THR A 579 -2.66 30.27 -6.03
CA THR A 579 -1.27 29.86 -6.32
C THR A 579 -0.60 29.39 -5.03
N THR A 580 0.16 28.30 -5.12
CA THR A 580 0.96 27.78 -4.01
C THR A 580 2.27 27.15 -4.53
N GLU A 581 3.16 26.81 -3.61
CA GLU A 581 4.40 26.12 -3.91
C GLU A 581 4.17 24.74 -4.56
N ALA A 582 5.03 24.41 -5.52
CA ALA A 582 5.10 23.08 -6.10
C ALA A 582 5.97 22.16 -5.22
N ARG A 583 5.90 20.86 -5.47
CA ARG A 583 6.77 19.82 -4.87
C ARG A 583 6.71 19.78 -3.34
N THR A 584 5.55 20.11 -2.79
CA THR A 584 5.27 20.12 -1.35
C THR A 584 3.97 19.36 -1.09
N PRO A 585 3.92 18.46 -0.09
CA PRO A 585 2.68 17.82 0.33
C PRO A 585 1.79 18.82 1.07
N LEU A 586 0.59 19.04 0.54
CA LEU A 586 -0.38 20.02 1.03
C LEU A 586 -1.74 19.37 1.29
N TYR A 587 -2.44 19.82 2.32
CA TYR A 587 -3.85 19.49 2.54
C TYR A 587 -4.67 20.75 2.87
N PHE A 588 -5.99 20.62 2.73
CA PHE A 588 -6.92 21.74 2.82
C PHE A 588 -7.89 21.61 3.98
N MET A 589 -8.21 22.75 4.62
CA MET A 589 -9.28 22.86 5.60
C MET A 589 -10.27 23.95 5.19
N LEU A 590 -11.56 23.65 5.26
CA LEU A 590 -12.62 24.63 5.02
C LEU A 590 -13.03 25.25 6.35
N LEU A 591 -13.02 26.58 6.43
CA LEU A 591 -13.26 27.33 7.66
C LEU A 591 -14.51 28.20 7.55
N ASP A 592 -15.25 28.33 8.65
CA ASP A 592 -16.40 29.22 8.76
C ASP A 592 -16.02 30.69 9.00
N ASP A 593 -17.03 31.54 9.24
CA ASP A 593 -16.86 32.97 9.51
C ASP A 593 -16.12 33.29 10.83
N LYS A 594 -16.02 32.31 11.73
CA LYS A 594 -15.21 32.40 12.96
C LYS A 594 -13.82 31.81 12.78
N GLY A 595 -13.47 31.35 11.58
CA GLY A 595 -12.20 30.67 11.30
C GLY A 595 -12.11 29.27 11.89
N ARG A 596 -13.25 28.63 12.21
CA ARG A 596 -13.30 27.27 12.76
C ARG A 596 -13.49 26.24 11.65
N MET A 597 -12.86 25.09 11.80
CA MET A 597 -12.96 24.00 10.84
C MET A 597 -14.41 23.51 10.65
N VAL A 598 -14.85 23.52 9.40
CA VAL A 598 -16.07 22.87 8.92
C VAL A 598 -15.73 21.47 8.41
N GLN A 599 -14.64 21.33 7.66
CA GLN A 599 -14.17 20.07 7.10
C GLN A 599 -12.66 20.12 6.87
N THR A 600 -12.00 18.97 6.96
CA THR A 600 -10.57 18.81 6.67
C THR A 600 -10.32 17.66 5.70
N MET A 601 -9.40 17.88 4.77
CA MET A 601 -8.89 16.83 3.90
C MET A 601 -8.00 15.89 4.73
N ARG A 602 -8.41 14.62 4.85
CA ARG A 602 -7.65 13.56 5.53
C ARG A 602 -6.80 12.76 4.54
N SER A 603 -6.10 13.51 3.70
CA SER A 603 -5.17 13.10 2.64
C SER A 603 -4.21 14.26 2.36
N TRP A 604 -3.30 14.13 1.40
CA TRP A 604 -2.52 15.25 0.87
C TRP A 604 -2.40 15.17 -0.65
N THR A 605 -2.17 16.33 -1.27
CA THR A 605 -1.90 16.53 -2.68
C THR A 605 -0.57 17.26 -2.87
N SER A 606 0.02 17.17 -4.06
CA SER A 606 1.17 17.98 -4.43
C SER A 606 1.01 18.47 -5.88
N LEU A 607 1.82 19.45 -6.28
CA LEU A 607 1.87 19.96 -7.64
C LEU A 607 3.27 19.77 -8.21
N GLN A 608 3.38 19.51 -9.51
CA GLN A 608 4.61 19.73 -10.25
C GLN A 608 4.80 21.22 -10.56
N PRO A 609 6.04 21.66 -10.83
CA PRO A 609 6.35 23.01 -11.29
C PRO A 609 5.45 23.46 -12.47
N GLY A 610 4.72 24.56 -12.30
CA GLY A 610 3.82 25.12 -13.32
C GLY A 610 2.48 24.38 -13.48
N GLU A 611 2.19 23.33 -12.70
CA GLU A 611 0.95 22.56 -12.81
C GLU A 611 -0.29 23.37 -12.39
N ASN A 612 -1.40 23.12 -13.07
CA ASN A 612 -2.74 23.56 -12.65
C ASN A 612 -3.59 22.34 -12.32
N ALA A 613 -3.90 22.12 -11.04
CA ALA A 613 -4.78 21.07 -10.59
C ALA A 613 -6.20 21.62 -10.35
N SER A 614 -7.22 20.82 -10.66
CA SER A 614 -8.60 21.21 -10.43
C SER A 614 -9.48 20.07 -9.94
N CYS A 615 -10.48 20.40 -9.12
CA CYS A 615 -11.55 19.50 -8.75
C CYS A 615 -12.92 20.19 -8.83
N VAL A 616 -13.98 19.39 -8.97
CA VAL A 616 -15.35 19.90 -9.00
C VAL A 616 -15.75 20.37 -7.60
N GLY A 617 -15.46 19.57 -6.57
CA GLY A 617 -15.75 19.93 -5.19
C GLY A 617 -14.97 19.10 -4.18
N CYS A 618 -15.54 18.89 -3.01
CA CYS A 618 -14.89 18.20 -1.91
C CYS A 618 -15.26 16.72 -1.92
N HIS A 619 -14.31 15.87 -2.33
CA HIS A 619 -14.44 14.42 -2.48
C HIS A 619 -15.56 14.00 -3.44
N GLU A 620 -15.80 14.75 -4.52
CA GLU A 620 -16.75 14.33 -5.55
C GLU A 620 -16.38 12.95 -6.13
N SER A 621 -17.39 12.19 -6.55
CA SER A 621 -17.12 10.95 -7.29
C SER A 621 -16.41 11.28 -8.60
N LYS A 622 -15.29 10.60 -8.87
CA LYS A 622 -14.55 10.71 -10.14
C LYS A 622 -15.29 10.12 -11.34
N ASN A 623 -16.48 9.56 -11.12
CA ASN A 623 -17.41 9.19 -12.18
C ASN A 623 -18.44 10.30 -12.47
N SER A 624 -18.39 11.42 -11.74
CA SER A 624 -19.23 12.59 -11.97
C SER A 624 -18.63 13.46 -13.07
N VAL A 625 -19.51 14.17 -13.78
CA VAL A 625 -19.10 15.22 -14.71
C VAL A 625 -18.94 16.56 -13.97
N PRO A 626 -18.10 17.49 -14.46
CA PRO A 626 -18.05 18.85 -13.94
C PRO A 626 -19.42 19.52 -13.92
N LEU A 627 -19.65 20.42 -12.96
CA LEU A 627 -20.92 21.13 -12.87
C LEU A 627 -21.05 22.06 -14.09
N ALA A 628 -22.12 21.86 -14.87
CA ALA A 628 -22.42 22.75 -15.99
C ALA A 628 -22.75 24.15 -15.46
N SER A 629 -22.06 25.17 -15.98
CA SER A 629 -22.36 26.57 -15.68
C SER A 629 -22.28 27.40 -16.97
N ALA A 630 -23.28 28.26 -17.18
CA ALA A 630 -23.31 29.19 -18.31
C ALA A 630 -22.29 30.35 -18.17
N ARG A 631 -21.68 30.52 -17.00
CA ARG A 631 -20.69 31.56 -16.71
C ARG A 631 -19.48 30.98 -15.97
N PRO A 632 -18.26 31.53 -16.16
CA PRO A 632 -17.11 31.20 -15.31
C PRO A 632 -17.45 31.44 -13.83
N THR A 633 -16.90 30.61 -12.94
CA THR A 633 -17.03 30.86 -11.50
C THR A 633 -16.33 32.16 -11.11
N ARG A 634 -16.71 32.74 -9.98
CA ARG A 634 -16.14 33.99 -9.48
C ARG A 634 -14.64 33.88 -9.24
N ALA A 635 -14.16 32.75 -8.71
CA ALA A 635 -12.73 32.52 -8.53
C ALA A 635 -11.99 32.44 -9.87
N LEU A 636 -12.56 31.75 -10.87
CA LEU A 636 -11.94 31.66 -12.19
C LEU A 636 -11.88 33.03 -12.89
N ALA A 637 -12.96 33.82 -12.80
CA ALA A 637 -13.01 35.17 -13.33
C ALA A 637 -12.04 36.14 -12.63
N ALA A 638 -11.76 35.93 -11.33
CA ALA A 638 -10.82 36.73 -10.56
C ALA A 638 -9.35 36.34 -10.75
N GLY A 639 -9.09 35.15 -11.31
CA GLY A 639 -7.74 34.57 -11.42
C GLY A 639 -7.21 34.00 -10.09
N PRO A 640 -6.06 33.32 -10.13
CA PRO A 640 -5.48 32.69 -8.95
C PRO A 640 -5.03 33.74 -7.93
N ARG A 641 -5.42 33.58 -6.67
CA ARG A 641 -5.00 34.46 -5.57
C ARG A 641 -3.72 33.94 -4.92
N GLN A 642 -2.86 34.86 -4.48
CA GLN A 642 -1.79 34.52 -3.54
C GLN A 642 -2.39 34.20 -2.17
N LEU A 643 -1.82 33.23 -1.48
CA LEU A 643 -2.29 32.83 -0.16
C LEU A 643 -1.98 33.93 0.88
N ALA A 644 -2.98 34.26 1.71
CA ALA A 644 -2.82 35.18 2.81
C ALA A 644 -2.07 34.50 3.98
N PRO A 645 -1.10 35.16 4.63
CA PRO A 645 -0.36 34.54 5.73
C PRO A 645 -1.24 34.21 6.95
N ILE A 646 -0.97 33.08 7.62
CA ILE A 646 -1.68 32.66 8.84
C ILE A 646 -0.94 33.17 10.07
N PHE A 647 -1.47 34.22 10.70
CA PHE A 647 -0.93 34.82 11.93
C PHE A 647 0.57 35.20 11.85
N GLY A 648 1.07 35.53 10.66
CA GLY A 648 2.48 35.87 10.42
C GLY A 648 3.12 35.03 9.30
N PRO A 649 4.46 35.01 9.20
CA PRO A 649 5.17 34.29 8.16
C PRO A 649 5.00 32.77 8.29
N ARG A 650 5.26 32.08 7.17
CA ARG A 650 5.26 30.61 7.07
C ARG A 650 6.18 29.99 8.14
N ARG A 651 5.64 28.99 8.85
CA ARG A 651 6.34 28.25 9.93
C ARG A 651 5.59 26.97 10.28
N GLY A 652 6.27 26.03 10.94
CA GLY A 652 5.60 24.94 11.64
C GLY A 652 4.80 25.44 12.85
N PHE A 653 3.65 24.81 13.13
CA PHE A 653 2.82 25.16 14.28
C PHE A 653 3.42 24.61 15.58
N SER A 654 3.71 25.48 16.55
CA SER A 654 4.27 25.09 17.85
C SER A 654 3.31 25.40 18.98
N PHE A 655 2.93 24.40 19.78
CA PHE A 655 2.12 24.63 20.98
C PHE A 655 2.85 25.54 21.97
N LEU A 656 4.16 25.36 22.13
CA LEU A 656 4.99 26.13 23.05
C LEU A 656 5.07 27.61 22.68
N LYS A 657 5.11 27.93 21.39
CA LYS A 657 5.24 29.31 20.91
C LYS A 657 3.90 29.99 20.63
N GLU A 658 2.88 29.23 20.24
CA GLU A 658 1.58 29.80 19.82
C GLU A 658 0.51 29.70 20.92
N ILE A 659 0.50 28.64 21.72
CA ILE A 659 -0.60 28.33 22.64
C ILE A 659 -0.23 28.55 24.10
N GLN A 660 0.89 28.02 24.56
CA GLN A 660 1.31 28.16 25.96
C GLN A 660 1.39 29.64 26.41
N PRO A 661 1.84 30.62 25.59
CA PRO A 661 1.82 32.03 25.98
C PRO A 661 0.40 32.55 26.23
N ILE A 662 -0.56 32.18 25.38
CA ILE A 662 -1.98 32.50 25.57
C ILE A 662 -2.47 31.94 26.90
N LEU A 663 -2.16 30.67 27.19
CA LEU A 663 -2.57 30.02 28.44
C LEU A 663 -1.92 30.68 29.65
N ASN A 664 -0.64 31.06 29.57
CA ASN A 664 0.05 31.75 30.67
C ASN A 664 -0.58 33.10 30.99
N THR A 665 -0.94 33.87 29.95
CA THR A 665 -1.55 35.20 30.12
C THR A 665 -3.01 35.12 30.61
N HIS A 666 -3.79 34.18 30.09
CA HIS A 666 -5.25 34.20 30.23
C HIS A 666 -5.84 33.10 31.13
N CYS A 667 -5.12 31.99 31.36
CA CYS A 667 -5.71 30.77 31.92
C CYS A 667 -4.96 30.29 33.18
N ALA A 668 -3.63 30.21 33.15
CA ALA A 668 -2.81 29.55 34.16
C ALA A 668 -2.96 30.16 35.56
N GLY A 669 -3.29 31.46 35.67
CA GLY A 669 -3.54 32.11 36.96
C GLY A 669 -4.77 31.56 37.71
N CYS A 670 -5.76 31.00 37.00
CA CYS A 670 -6.92 30.34 37.59
C CYS A 670 -6.89 28.82 37.47
N HIS A 671 -6.07 28.28 36.55
CA HIS A 671 -5.92 26.88 36.22
C HIS A 671 -4.51 26.38 36.55
N ASP A 672 -4.22 26.27 37.84
CA ASP A 672 -2.89 25.97 38.40
C ASP A 672 -2.78 24.57 39.03
N GLY A 673 -3.77 23.69 38.79
CA GLY A 673 -3.76 22.31 39.29
C GLY A 673 -4.20 22.15 40.75
N ARG A 674 -4.66 23.21 41.43
CA ARG A 674 -5.37 23.08 42.71
C ARG A 674 -6.62 22.18 42.58
N PRO A 675 -7.15 21.63 43.70
CA PRO A 675 -8.36 20.81 43.67
C PRO A 675 -9.47 21.44 42.83
N ASP A 676 -10.12 20.63 42.00
CA ASP A 676 -11.19 20.99 41.06
C ASP A 676 -10.78 21.97 39.93
N ARG A 677 -9.49 22.25 39.74
CA ARG A 677 -8.97 23.11 38.67
C ARG A 677 -8.00 22.34 37.77
N PRO A 678 -8.27 22.26 36.45
CA PRO A 678 -7.30 21.76 35.49
C PRO A 678 -5.96 22.49 35.61
N ASP A 679 -4.85 21.79 35.40
CA ASP A 679 -3.51 22.39 35.40
C ASP A 679 -3.12 22.80 33.96
N LEU A 680 -3.10 24.10 33.72
CA LEU A 680 -2.73 24.73 32.44
C LEU A 680 -1.37 25.44 32.51
N THR A 681 -0.53 25.08 33.49
CA THR A 681 0.81 25.64 33.63
C THR A 681 1.78 25.11 32.57
N ALA A 682 2.84 25.87 32.32
CA ALA A 682 3.94 25.47 31.44
C ALA A 682 4.91 24.46 32.08
N THR A 683 4.52 23.80 33.19
CA THR A 683 5.35 22.82 33.89
C THR A 683 5.77 21.70 32.95
N VAL A 684 7.08 21.46 32.83
CA VAL A 684 7.64 20.46 31.94
C VAL A 684 7.39 19.05 32.46
N VAL A 685 6.95 18.15 31.57
CA VAL A 685 6.78 16.72 31.82
C VAL A 685 7.62 15.95 30.80
N THR A 686 8.70 15.33 31.27
CA THR A 686 9.58 14.51 30.41
C THR A 686 8.96 13.14 30.18
N ASP A 687 8.77 12.78 28.92
CA ASP A 687 8.40 11.43 28.49
C ASP A 687 9.64 10.69 27.98
N PRO A 688 10.19 9.74 28.76
CA PRO A 688 11.42 9.05 28.39
C PRO A 688 11.25 8.10 27.20
N ALA A 689 10.04 7.64 26.91
CA ALA A 689 9.77 6.73 25.79
C ALA A 689 9.55 7.49 24.49
N ALA A 690 8.75 8.56 24.52
CA ALA A 690 8.56 9.45 23.38
C ALA A 690 9.77 10.35 23.12
N LYS A 691 10.69 10.44 24.08
CA LYS A 691 11.90 11.28 24.04
C LYS A 691 11.54 12.75 23.82
N ARG A 692 10.55 13.22 24.59
CA ARG A 692 9.98 14.57 24.45
C ARG A 692 9.68 15.21 25.80
N HIS A 693 9.82 16.53 25.85
CA HIS A 693 9.39 17.38 26.97
C HIS A 693 8.03 17.99 26.66
N TRP A 694 6.96 17.43 27.22
CA TRP A 694 5.61 18.00 27.13
C TRP A 694 5.42 19.14 28.14
N THR A 695 4.37 19.94 27.99
CA THR A 695 3.87 20.78 29.10
C THR A 695 2.67 20.15 29.77
N ARG A 696 2.49 20.43 31.05
CA ARG A 696 1.33 20.02 31.82
C ARG A 696 0.03 20.51 31.18
N ALA A 697 0.00 21.75 30.70
CA ALA A 697 -1.14 22.31 29.97
C ALA A 697 -1.54 21.48 28.75
N TYR A 698 -0.56 21.07 27.93
CA TYR A 698 -0.80 20.27 26.74
C TYR A 698 -1.40 18.91 27.10
N LEU A 699 -0.82 18.21 28.07
CA LEU A 699 -1.34 16.92 28.54
C LEU A 699 -2.74 17.05 29.17
N THR A 700 -3.01 18.12 29.90
CA THR A 700 -4.33 18.41 30.49
C THR A 700 -5.39 18.66 29.42
N LEU A 701 -5.11 19.53 28.43
CA LEU A 701 -6.06 19.91 27.37
C LEU A 701 -6.35 18.76 26.41
N THR A 702 -5.35 17.91 26.13
CA THR A 702 -5.53 16.69 25.32
C THR A 702 -6.07 15.52 26.13
N HIS A 703 -6.35 15.74 27.43
CA HIS A 703 -6.80 14.71 28.38
C HIS A 703 -5.89 13.48 28.40
N ALA A 704 -4.60 13.67 28.12
CA ALA A 704 -3.68 12.58 27.87
C ALA A 704 -3.50 11.69 29.10
N ARG A 705 -3.30 10.41 28.83
CA ARG A 705 -3.01 9.37 29.82
C ARG A 705 -1.74 8.64 29.41
N PRO A 706 -0.82 8.34 30.35
CA PRO A 706 0.38 7.61 29.99
C PRO A 706 0.06 6.13 29.86
N ASP A 707 0.49 5.49 28.77
CA ASP A 707 0.34 4.04 28.59
C ASP A 707 1.21 3.26 29.59
N GLN A 708 2.35 3.82 29.99
CA GLN A 708 3.20 3.33 31.07
C GLN A 708 3.06 4.26 32.28
N LYS A 709 2.67 3.72 33.45
CA LYS A 709 2.38 4.56 34.63
C LYS A 709 3.61 5.01 35.41
N GLU A 710 4.61 4.14 35.57
CA GLU A 710 5.77 4.40 36.43
C GLU A 710 7.09 4.00 35.73
N PRO A 711 8.00 4.95 35.43
CA PRO A 711 7.70 6.38 35.32
C PRO A 711 6.66 6.64 34.20
N PRO A 712 5.87 7.72 34.27
CA PRO A 712 4.90 8.07 33.24
C PRO A 712 5.56 8.24 31.86
N ALA A 713 5.11 7.46 30.87
CA ALA A 713 5.63 7.52 29.50
C ALA A 713 4.56 7.13 28.48
N ARG A 714 4.81 7.47 27.20
CA ARG A 714 3.89 7.21 26.07
C ARG A 714 2.50 7.80 26.31
N TRP A 715 2.46 9.13 26.40
CA TRP A 715 1.21 9.85 26.64
C TRP A 715 0.26 9.77 25.44
N ARG A 716 -0.94 9.24 25.63
CA ARG A 716 -1.99 9.13 24.61
C ARG A 716 -3.15 10.07 24.91
N GLY A 717 -3.48 10.94 23.96
CA GLY A 717 -4.62 11.86 24.02
C GLY A 717 -5.96 11.16 23.81
N VAL A 718 -7.03 11.82 24.28
CA VAL A 718 -8.42 11.36 24.15
C VAL A 718 -9.14 12.24 23.13
N PRO A 719 -9.13 11.87 21.83
CA PRO A 719 -9.54 12.74 20.73
C PRO A 719 -11.05 13.02 20.65
N ASP A 720 -11.87 12.23 21.34
CA ASP A 720 -13.33 12.32 21.40
C ASP A 720 -13.85 12.95 22.71
N HIS A 721 -12.95 13.54 23.52
CA HIS A 721 -13.34 14.15 24.77
C HIS A 721 -14.26 15.37 24.55
N ALA A 722 -15.33 15.47 25.35
CA ALA A 722 -16.37 16.49 25.14
C ALA A 722 -15.86 17.93 25.29
N ILE A 723 -14.90 18.18 26.18
CA ILE A 723 -14.31 19.52 26.38
C ILE A 723 -13.51 19.95 25.17
N LEU A 724 -12.66 19.07 24.64
CA LEU A 724 -11.79 19.34 23.52
C LEU A 724 -11.63 18.05 22.71
N ASN A 725 -12.02 18.08 21.44
CA ASN A 725 -11.95 16.97 20.51
C ASN A 725 -11.33 17.41 19.19
N TRP A 726 -10.70 16.47 18.49
CA TRP A 726 -9.98 16.71 17.23
C TRP A 726 -10.01 15.46 16.35
N VAL A 727 -9.59 15.60 15.10
CA VAL A 727 -9.48 14.47 14.17
C VAL A 727 -8.28 13.60 14.60
N SER A 728 -8.56 12.39 15.08
CA SER A 728 -7.54 11.46 15.56
C SER A 728 -6.69 10.87 14.43
N ALA A 729 -5.38 10.73 14.65
CA ALA A 729 -4.50 9.90 13.81
C ALA A 729 -4.93 8.44 13.68
N ALA A 730 -5.76 7.91 14.58
CA ALA A 730 -6.28 6.54 14.53
C ALA A 730 -7.76 6.46 14.10
N SER A 731 -8.29 7.54 13.52
CA SER A 731 -9.69 7.58 13.07
C SER A 731 -9.92 6.73 11.81
N ALA A 732 -11.17 6.33 11.60
CA ALA A 732 -11.60 5.43 10.52
C ALA A 732 -11.28 5.99 9.12
N PRO A 733 -10.96 5.15 8.10
CA PRO A 733 -10.69 5.58 6.73
C PRO A 733 -11.82 6.36 6.03
N PRO A 734 -13.12 6.01 6.18
CA PRO A 734 -14.19 6.73 5.49
C PRO A 734 -14.22 8.23 5.75
N ILE A 735 -14.80 8.96 4.79
CA ILE A 735 -15.03 10.40 4.88
C ILE A 735 -15.83 10.70 6.16
N GLN A 736 -15.37 11.67 6.94
CA GLN A 736 -16.08 12.10 8.13
C GLN A 736 -17.13 13.16 7.79
N PRO A 737 -18.29 13.18 8.46
CA PRO A 737 -19.26 14.24 8.32
C PRO A 737 -18.65 15.62 8.63
N PRO A 738 -19.11 16.69 7.98
CA PRO A 738 -18.74 18.05 8.36
C PRO A 738 -18.95 18.30 9.86
N ARG A 739 -18.02 19.01 10.50
CA ARG A 739 -18.04 19.31 11.94
C ARG A 739 -18.20 18.04 12.79
N SER A 740 -17.55 16.94 12.41
CA SER A 740 -17.48 15.71 13.23
C SER A 740 -16.58 15.88 14.46
N ALA A 741 -15.54 16.70 14.35
CA ALA A 741 -14.57 16.99 15.39
C ALA A 741 -13.98 18.40 15.20
N GLY A 742 -13.19 18.85 16.17
CA GLY A 742 -12.44 20.10 16.11
C GLY A 742 -12.99 21.20 17.01
N SER A 743 -12.55 22.43 16.77
CA SER A 743 -12.88 23.62 17.54
C SER A 743 -14.37 23.96 17.48
N ALA A 744 -15.05 23.67 16.37
CA ALA A 744 -16.48 23.93 16.19
C ALA A 744 -17.38 23.08 17.10
N THR A 745 -16.95 21.87 17.45
CA THR A 745 -17.70 20.91 18.27
C THR A 745 -17.20 20.79 19.70
N SER A 746 -16.00 21.30 19.99
CA SER A 746 -15.40 21.29 21.32
C SER A 746 -16.13 22.20 22.30
N LYS A 747 -16.57 21.67 23.45
CA LYS A 747 -17.27 22.43 24.49
C LYS A 747 -16.45 23.57 25.08
N LEU A 748 -15.13 23.48 25.03
CA LEU A 748 -14.23 24.58 25.38
C LEU A 748 -14.60 25.85 24.62
N PHE A 749 -14.87 25.76 23.32
CA PHE A 749 -15.21 26.93 22.52
C PHE A 749 -16.68 27.32 22.71
N ASN A 750 -17.61 26.41 22.43
CA ASN A 750 -19.04 26.77 22.33
C ASN A 750 -19.76 26.95 23.69
N GLU A 751 -19.30 26.29 24.76
CA GLU A 751 -19.95 26.34 26.08
C GLU A 751 -19.16 27.15 27.10
N ARG A 752 -17.87 27.44 26.85
CA ARG A 752 -17.02 28.23 27.76
C ARG A 752 -16.57 29.55 27.13
N LEU A 753 -15.69 29.49 26.14
CA LEU A 753 -15.03 30.69 25.61
C LEU A 753 -16.02 31.64 24.92
N ASP A 754 -16.92 31.13 24.08
CA ASP A 754 -17.96 31.93 23.41
C ASP A 754 -18.99 32.51 24.40
N LYS A 755 -19.14 31.89 25.57
CA LYS A 755 -20.02 32.36 26.65
C LYS A 755 -19.32 33.30 27.63
N GLY A 756 -18.10 33.75 27.30
CA GLY A 756 -17.37 34.75 28.08
C GLY A 756 -16.69 34.21 29.33
N HIS A 757 -16.36 32.91 29.38
CA HIS A 757 -15.64 32.32 30.52
C HIS A 757 -14.32 33.05 30.84
N CYS A 758 -13.56 33.46 29.81
CA CYS A 758 -12.37 34.29 29.96
C CYS A 758 -12.58 35.64 29.25
N LYS A 759 -12.84 36.70 30.03
CA LYS A 759 -13.13 38.04 29.50
C LYS A 759 -11.91 38.76 28.91
N THR A 760 -10.70 38.31 29.22
CA THR A 760 -9.46 38.94 28.76
C THR A 760 -8.92 38.30 27.48
N LEU A 761 -9.47 37.16 27.04
CA LEU A 761 -9.02 36.45 25.84
C LEU A 761 -9.34 37.27 24.60
N LYS A 762 -8.32 37.51 23.76
CA LYS A 762 -8.46 38.28 22.52
C LYS A 762 -9.01 37.40 21.38
N PRO A 763 -9.69 37.98 20.38
CA PRO A 763 -10.17 37.24 19.21
C PRO A 763 -9.07 36.46 18.48
N ASP A 764 -7.89 37.08 18.25
CA ASP A 764 -6.76 36.41 17.59
C ASP A 764 -6.23 35.21 18.39
N ASP A 765 -6.23 35.32 19.72
CA ASP A 765 -5.78 34.24 20.62
C ASP A 765 -6.80 33.09 20.62
N LEU A 766 -8.10 33.40 20.61
CA LEU A 766 -9.16 32.41 20.43
C LEU A 766 -9.03 31.69 19.08
N ALA A 767 -8.69 32.42 18.01
CA ALA A 767 -8.50 31.85 16.68
C ALA A 767 -7.23 30.96 16.60
N ARG A 768 -6.13 31.32 17.27
CA ARG A 768 -4.95 30.44 17.41
C ARG A 768 -5.26 29.16 18.20
N LEU A 769 -6.02 29.26 19.29
CA LEU A 769 -6.49 28.09 20.05
C LEU A 769 -7.35 27.18 19.17
N ALA A 770 -8.27 27.74 18.37
CA ALA A 770 -9.10 26.97 17.45
C ALA A 770 -8.24 26.27 16.38
N LEU A 771 -7.30 26.99 15.76
CA LEU A 771 -6.35 26.45 14.79
C LEU A 771 -5.57 25.26 15.36
N TRP A 772 -5.05 25.36 16.59
CA TRP A 772 -4.32 24.24 17.21
C TRP A 772 -5.14 22.96 17.29
N VAL A 773 -6.41 23.07 17.71
CA VAL A 773 -7.32 21.91 17.81
C VAL A 773 -7.65 21.36 16.41
N ASP A 774 -7.93 22.25 15.45
CA ASP A 774 -8.29 21.88 14.07
C ASP A 774 -7.13 21.23 13.29
N LEU A 775 -5.87 21.52 13.68
CA LEU A 775 -4.67 20.87 13.14
C LEU A 775 -4.41 19.46 13.68
N GLY A 776 -5.26 18.93 14.56
CA GLY A 776 -5.02 17.65 15.23
C GLY A 776 -4.05 17.76 16.40
N VAL A 777 -4.06 18.90 17.09
CA VAL A 777 -3.28 19.17 18.32
C VAL A 777 -1.76 18.92 18.22
N PRO A 778 -1.03 19.38 17.17
CA PRO A 778 0.42 19.27 17.14
C PRO A 778 1.06 19.97 18.33
N PHE A 779 2.13 19.39 18.89
CA PHE A 779 2.92 20.01 19.96
C PHE A 779 4.14 20.73 19.40
N CYS A 780 4.83 20.08 18.46
CA CYS A 780 6.08 20.52 17.88
C CYS A 780 5.90 21.13 16.48
N ALA A 781 6.59 22.24 16.21
CA ALA A 781 6.69 22.85 14.88
C ALA A 781 7.57 22.04 13.91
N ASP A 782 8.51 21.26 14.43
CA ASP A 782 9.39 20.36 13.71
C ASP A 782 9.76 19.17 14.61
N TYR A 783 10.46 18.16 14.09
CA TYR A 783 10.78 16.96 14.86
C TYR A 783 11.77 17.15 16.01
N THR A 784 12.51 18.27 16.04
CA THR A 784 13.55 18.57 17.03
C THR A 784 13.03 19.40 18.21
N GLU A 785 11.93 20.14 18.03
CA GLU A 785 11.38 21.00 19.09
C GLU A 785 10.99 20.18 20.33
N ALA A 786 11.41 20.65 21.51
CA ALA A 786 11.18 19.98 22.80
C ALA A 786 11.75 18.56 22.91
N ALA A 787 12.72 18.19 22.07
CA ALA A 787 13.41 16.91 22.14
C ALA A 787 14.07 16.69 23.51
N ALA A 788 13.85 15.50 24.09
CA ALA A 788 14.56 14.99 25.26
C ALA A 788 15.60 13.95 24.81
N TRP A 789 16.38 14.29 23.78
CA TRP A 789 17.28 13.37 23.08
C TRP A 789 18.67 13.35 23.71
N SER A 790 19.30 12.17 23.72
CA SER A 790 20.70 12.01 24.06
C SER A 790 21.61 12.60 22.97
N PRO A 791 22.91 12.85 23.25
CA PRO A 791 23.87 13.26 22.22
C PRO A 791 23.95 12.30 21.02
N GLU A 792 23.80 10.99 21.25
CA GLU A 792 23.81 9.96 20.20
C GLU A 792 22.56 10.04 19.31
N GLU A 793 21.39 10.29 19.90
CA GLU A 793 20.13 10.48 19.19
C GLU A 793 20.16 11.76 18.33
N TRP A 794 20.74 12.84 18.86
CA TRP A 794 21.02 14.05 18.07
C TRP A 794 21.95 13.76 16.88
N GLU A 795 23.00 12.97 17.09
CA GLU A 795 23.91 12.59 16.01
C GLU A 795 23.23 11.73 14.94
N LYS A 796 22.39 10.77 15.35
CA LYS A 796 21.56 9.97 14.43
C LYS A 796 20.68 10.87 13.57
N HIS A 797 19.97 11.82 14.18
CA HIS A 797 19.11 12.76 13.46
C HIS A 797 19.90 13.62 12.47
N ARG A 798 21.02 14.22 12.92
CA ARG A 798 21.87 15.05 12.06
C ARG A 798 22.39 14.28 10.86
N ARG A 799 22.81 13.02 11.04
CA ARG A 799 23.27 12.17 9.93
C ARG A 799 22.15 11.90 8.91
N ALA A 800 20.94 11.57 9.38
CA ALA A 800 19.81 11.34 8.50
C ALA A 800 19.41 12.61 7.72
N MET A 801 19.39 13.76 8.40
CA MET A 801 19.11 15.05 7.77
C MET A 801 20.18 15.46 6.77
N ALA A 802 21.47 15.30 7.09
CA ALA A 802 22.55 15.58 6.14
C ALA A 802 22.44 14.71 4.88
N LYS A 803 22.07 13.43 5.03
CA LYS A 803 21.80 12.52 3.91
C LYS A 803 20.62 13.01 3.05
N ARG A 804 19.54 13.48 3.68
CA ARG A 804 18.38 14.09 3.00
C ARG A 804 18.76 15.35 2.25
N GLU A 805 19.44 16.28 2.90
CA GLU A 805 19.84 17.56 2.30
C GLU A 805 20.75 17.36 1.08
N ALA A 806 21.65 16.39 1.14
CA ALA A 806 22.50 16.01 0.00
C ALA A 806 21.67 15.47 -1.17
N ALA A 807 20.71 14.57 -0.91
CA ALA A 807 19.83 14.03 -1.95
C ALA A 807 18.94 15.11 -2.56
N ASP A 808 18.34 15.97 -1.74
CA ASP A 808 17.51 17.09 -2.19
C ASP A 808 18.33 18.12 -3.00
N ALA A 809 19.61 18.32 -2.68
CA ALA A 809 20.48 19.20 -3.45
C ALA A 809 20.73 18.64 -4.86
N VAL A 810 20.93 17.33 -5.01
CA VAL A 810 21.07 16.66 -6.32
C VAL A 810 19.77 16.76 -7.12
N ASP A 811 18.62 16.54 -6.49
CA ASP A 811 17.32 16.68 -7.15
C ASP A 811 17.06 18.13 -7.62
N ARG A 812 17.35 19.14 -6.78
CA ARG A 812 17.26 20.55 -7.17
C ARG A 812 18.20 20.90 -8.31
N ALA A 813 19.43 20.40 -8.30
CA ALA A 813 20.39 20.62 -9.38
C ALA A 813 19.85 20.05 -10.71
N THR A 814 19.25 18.86 -10.68
CA THR A 814 18.59 18.25 -11.85
C THR A 814 17.43 19.10 -12.35
N LEU A 815 16.56 19.58 -11.44
CA LEU A 815 15.46 20.48 -11.79
C LEU A 815 15.97 21.77 -12.46
N HIS A 816 17.05 22.36 -11.96
CA HIS A 816 17.66 23.55 -12.55
C HIS A 816 18.30 23.28 -13.93
N ALA A 817 18.89 22.09 -14.14
CA ALA A 817 19.42 21.70 -15.44
C ALA A 817 18.29 21.58 -16.48
N LEU A 818 17.23 20.85 -16.14
CA LEU A 818 16.05 20.67 -17.00
C LEU A 818 15.32 22.00 -17.31
N ALA A 819 15.32 22.95 -16.36
CA ALA A 819 14.77 24.28 -16.60
C ALA A 819 15.54 25.03 -17.71
N LYS A 820 16.87 24.91 -17.75
CA LYS A 820 17.72 25.58 -18.75
C LYS A 820 17.63 24.96 -20.14
N GLU A 821 17.40 23.65 -20.23
CA GLU A 821 17.25 22.94 -21.51
C GLU A 821 16.01 23.38 -22.29
N ARG A 822 14.96 23.88 -21.63
CA ARG A 822 13.74 24.35 -22.29
C ARG A 822 13.88 25.75 -22.93
N ASP A 823 14.82 26.55 -22.44
CA ASP A 823 15.05 27.92 -22.89
C ASP A 823 15.99 27.99 -24.12
N ASN A 824 16.66 26.87 -24.44
CA ASN A 824 17.48 26.67 -25.63
C ASN A 824 16.73 25.89 -26.70
#